data_AF-A0A2N5ZHZ8-F1
#
_entry.id   AF-A0A2N5ZHZ8-F1
#
_cell.length_a   1.000
_cell.length_b   1.000
_cell.length_c   1.000
_cell.angle_alpha   90.00
_cell.angle_beta   90.00
_cell.angle_gamma   90.00
#
_symmetry.space_group_name_H-M   'P 1'
#
loop_
_entity.id
_entity.type
_entity.pdbx_description
1 polymer ?
#
loop_
_entity_poly.entity_id
_entity_poly.type
_entity_poly.pdbx_seq_one_letter_code
_entity_poly.pdbx_strand_id
1 'polypeptide(L)'
;MYKKILLTSFLFIFSILSMGAITLDTWNTSDTSDNDEVYGDSVDSIYVQIYDSSNQGSTGTITVSPAPPGFPDPTEGTLADGSPQDGYYEINAGTYINNNTILISPFNETTYTITVSISGSSNSPQSLQVKIDKTNPTISNESLLSATHGNYFTQGDSITLTCDVSDNYTNNIQKSNITADVHLITGNAGDTDVECDTFSGGTATWNLTGGNVSDGLKQVTIRVLDNGGNERNAYPQITSDNSDVTAVSLVSPADSTTTSDNTPTFSWSDIGSDETDYVLEIASDANFNNIVRTQSTGDGSTNTITLSSSISDGTYYWQVYGKDGVGHEGPHRPSETTGVYRTITVDTQGPAIVSVDSWDNADPTDNDEIYGSSSVPVVRLNLQEATTNEYTTRTVNIKSTTTGFDSTYNLSYEGAGVYYYLWNISGVSSANDYVITFRLEDQAGNPATDNSLTITIDSAAPGVVVLQTPADGAKLNTTTPAFAWQDLNSDEAHYIFEIDDNNSFSSLHDTDTLGPDVTSYNLPGAAPLVEGTTYYWRVYAEDSEGNKDPDSATIRSLTSDITGPNVVSTSPDTGETEISVSNDIEITMNEELDATTVDGSSVIIEEYVSGSWSSVASTVSYSYSGGNSIIKIQPSADLKYGIEHRVTITTDVDDKANNPLQTQYQFSFTTEVLPAVTNVEAIDFPKDTGGKIKVSYDLLTETAVSVYRVYYKQGSASILEADLGTASYVEVDSSSDEVIIDSLTDQQDYMVAVVAWTTYLTHSKLTGSYQDGPVQPLDDAIIAQTSTFA
;
A
#
# COMPACT_ATOMS: atom_id res chain seq x y z
N MET A 1 8.88 51.63 101.90
CA MET A 1 9.58 52.30 103.02
C MET A 1 9.92 53.74 102.64
N TYR A 2 9.04 54.69 102.95
CA TYR A 2 9.44 56.10 103.12
C TYR A 2 9.34 56.39 104.61
N LYS A 3 10.49 56.69 105.24
CA LYS A 3 10.56 57.21 106.61
C LYS A 3 10.37 58.73 106.52
N LYS A 4 9.30 59.27 107.09
CA LYS A 4 9.36 60.52 107.85
C LYS A 4 8.04 60.76 108.60
N ILE A 5 8.22 60.78 109.92
CA ILE A 5 7.29 61.03 111.01
C ILE A 5 6.62 62.40 110.87
N LEU A 6 5.30 62.45 111.06
CA LEU A 6 4.67 63.52 111.83
C LEU A 6 3.37 63.02 112.50
N LEU A 7 3.25 63.39 113.77
CA LEU A 7 2.29 63.02 114.79
C LEU A 7 0.85 63.50 114.54
N THR A 8 -0.08 62.87 115.28
CA THR A 8 -1.51 63.19 115.55
C THR A 8 -2.57 62.76 114.52
N SER A 9 -3.07 61.51 114.61
CA SER A 9 -4.46 61.04 114.37
C SER A 9 -4.55 59.50 114.47
N PHE A 10 -5.65 58.96 115.01
CA PHE A 10 -6.01 57.54 114.83
C PHE A 10 -6.32 57.29 113.34
N LEU A 11 -5.77 56.22 112.76
CA LEU A 11 -5.99 55.85 111.35
C LEU A 11 -6.77 54.53 111.29
N PHE A 12 -7.88 54.50 110.55
CA PHE A 12 -8.61 53.28 110.21
C PHE A 12 -8.30 52.92 108.75
N ILE A 13 -7.85 51.69 108.50
CA ILE A 13 -7.62 51.17 107.13
C ILE A 13 -8.74 50.19 106.81
N PHE A 14 -9.40 50.37 105.66
CA PHE A 14 -10.40 49.45 105.13
C PHE A 14 -9.82 48.68 103.94
N SER A 15 -9.95 47.36 103.95
CA SER A 15 -9.60 46.51 102.80
C SER A 15 -10.69 45.48 102.53
N ILE A 16 -11.04 45.30 101.26
CA ILE A 16 -12.02 44.32 100.79
C ILE A 16 -11.25 43.10 100.31
N LEU A 17 -11.50 41.94 100.92
CA LEU A 17 -10.99 40.65 100.44
C LEU A 17 -12.02 40.00 99.53
N SER A 18 -11.54 39.16 98.60
CA SER A 18 -12.27 38.57 97.45
C SER A 18 -13.49 37.68 97.80
N MET A 19 -13.93 37.67 99.06
CA MET A 19 -15.09 36.92 99.54
C MET A 19 -15.92 37.81 100.48
N GLY A 20 -16.35 38.99 100.01
CA GLY A 20 -17.37 39.82 100.66
C GLY A 20 -17.10 40.27 102.11
N ALA A 21 -15.89 40.07 102.62
CA ALA A 21 -15.48 40.39 103.99
C ALA A 21 -14.77 41.75 104.03
N ILE A 22 -15.10 42.57 105.03
CA ILE A 22 -14.54 43.90 105.24
C ILE A 22 -13.61 43.84 106.45
N THR A 23 -12.32 44.11 106.26
CA THR A 23 -11.36 44.15 107.37
C THR A 23 -11.18 45.59 107.85
N LEU A 24 -11.33 45.82 109.16
CA LEU A 24 -11.04 47.09 109.85
C LEU A 24 -9.80 46.92 110.71
N ASP A 25 -8.80 47.79 110.54
CA ASP A 25 -7.58 47.75 111.36
C ASP A 25 -7.43 49.05 112.17
N THR A 26 -7.10 48.95 113.46
CA THR A 26 -7.04 50.09 114.41
C THR A 26 -5.67 50.16 115.09
N TRP A 27 -5.01 51.33 115.08
CA TRP A 27 -3.68 51.54 115.67
C TRP A 27 -3.68 52.68 116.72
N ASN A 28 -3.10 52.42 117.91
CA ASN A 28 -2.82 53.45 118.94
C ASN A 28 -1.31 53.53 119.24
N THR A 29 -0.71 54.72 119.14
CA THR A 29 0.72 54.94 119.48
C THR A 29 0.90 56.18 120.34
N SER A 30 0.77 56.04 121.67
CA SER A 30 1.27 57.04 122.60
C SER A 30 1.90 56.40 123.84
N ASP A 31 3.19 56.70 123.99
CA ASP A 31 4.03 56.68 125.19
C ASP A 31 4.98 55.48 125.43
N THR A 32 6.28 55.75 125.29
CA THR A 32 7.40 54.93 125.81
C THR A 32 8.51 55.81 126.41
N SER A 33 8.19 56.96 127.02
CA SER A 33 9.16 57.67 127.87
C SER A 33 8.70 57.65 129.32
N ASP A 34 9.33 56.72 130.04
CA ASP A 34 9.52 56.58 131.48
C ASP A 34 8.38 56.88 132.49
N ASN A 35 8.15 55.86 133.34
CA ASN A 35 7.55 55.89 134.67
C ASN A 35 7.45 57.28 135.32
N ASP A 36 6.23 57.78 135.48
CA ASP A 36 5.71 58.09 136.81
C ASP A 36 4.17 58.06 136.84
N GLU A 37 3.65 57.51 137.92
CA GLU A 37 2.23 57.24 138.18
C GLU A 37 1.37 58.51 138.24
N VAL A 38 0.27 58.54 137.49
CA VAL A 38 -0.96 59.27 137.87
C VAL A 38 -2.17 58.39 137.56
N TYR A 39 -2.86 57.93 138.61
CA TYR A 39 -4.22 57.38 138.53
C TYR A 39 -5.22 58.48 138.11
N GLY A 40 -6.02 58.22 137.08
CA GLY A 40 -7.16 59.05 136.67
C GLY A 40 -8.03 58.37 135.62
N ASP A 41 -9.34 58.31 135.87
CA ASP A 41 -10.40 57.63 135.10
C ASP A 41 -10.46 57.96 133.60
N SER A 42 -10.63 56.94 132.75
CA SER A 42 -11.54 56.93 131.57
C SER A 42 -11.56 55.54 130.92
N VAL A 43 -12.76 54.99 130.73
CA VAL A 43 -13.04 53.77 129.97
C VAL A 43 -13.49 54.22 128.59
N ASP A 44 -12.75 53.89 127.52
CA ASP A 44 -13.12 54.24 126.14
C ASP A 44 -13.79 53.03 125.45
N SER A 45 -15.06 53.16 125.04
CA SER A 45 -15.79 52.15 124.23
C SER A 45 -15.82 52.53 122.74
N ILE A 46 -15.66 51.55 121.85
CA ILE A 46 -15.84 51.70 120.38
C ILE A 46 -17.26 51.28 119.99
N TYR A 47 -17.91 52.09 119.16
CA TYR A 47 -19.24 51.84 118.60
C TYR A 47 -19.16 51.67 117.07
N VAL A 48 -19.69 50.55 116.57
CA VAL A 48 -19.86 50.28 115.13
C VAL A 48 -21.35 50.26 114.78
N GLN A 49 -21.73 51.02 113.75
CA GLN A 49 -23.08 51.05 113.17
C GLN A 49 -23.05 50.55 111.72
N ILE A 50 -24.03 49.75 111.33
CA ILE A 50 -24.16 49.22 109.97
C ILE A 50 -25.60 49.45 109.50
N TYR A 51 -25.75 50.18 108.39
CA TYR A 51 -27.03 50.46 107.75
C TYR A 51 -27.04 49.89 106.34
N ASP A 52 -28.14 49.28 105.92
CA ASP A 52 -28.39 49.07 104.50
C ASP A 52 -28.89 50.38 103.86
N SER A 53 -29.07 50.38 102.54
CA SER A 53 -29.57 51.55 101.80
C SER A 53 -30.99 52.02 102.19
N SER A 54 -31.69 51.29 103.07
CA SER A 54 -33.01 51.63 103.60
C SER A 54 -32.98 52.22 105.02
N ASN A 55 -31.79 52.41 105.62
CA ASN A 55 -31.58 53.00 106.95
C ASN A 55 -32.24 52.24 108.12
N GLN A 56 -32.54 50.94 107.96
CA GLN A 56 -33.02 50.08 109.04
C GLN A 56 -31.82 49.43 109.76
N GLY A 57 -31.76 49.53 111.09
CA GLY A 57 -30.74 48.88 111.91
C GLY A 57 -30.84 47.36 111.76
N SER A 58 -29.88 46.75 111.08
CA SER A 58 -29.92 45.31 110.78
C SER A 58 -29.28 44.51 111.91
N THR A 59 -30.04 43.58 112.52
CA THR A 59 -29.55 42.66 113.55
C THR A 59 -28.64 41.61 112.91
N GLY A 60 -27.37 41.58 113.30
CA GLY A 60 -26.37 40.63 112.81
C GLY A 60 -25.38 40.25 113.90
N THR A 61 -24.84 39.04 113.82
CA THR A 61 -23.81 38.58 114.76
C THR A 61 -22.45 39.16 114.40
N ILE A 62 -21.88 39.98 115.28
CA ILE A 62 -20.46 40.38 115.23
C ILE A 62 -19.65 39.29 115.93
N THR A 63 -18.64 38.77 115.24
CA THR A 63 -17.69 37.82 115.84
C THR A 63 -16.31 38.46 115.82
N VAL A 64 -15.69 38.63 117.00
CA VAL A 64 -14.31 39.13 117.15
C VAL A 64 -13.40 37.91 117.31
N SER A 65 -12.43 37.73 116.41
CA SER A 65 -11.50 36.59 116.46
C SER A 65 -10.15 37.03 117.04
N PRO A 66 -9.51 36.25 117.94
CA PRO A 66 -8.24 36.64 118.55
C PRO A 66 -7.06 36.59 117.56
N ALA A 67 -6.09 37.47 117.80
CA ALA A 67 -4.82 37.60 117.09
C ALA A 67 -3.85 36.39 117.34
N PRO A 68 -2.76 36.24 116.56
CA PRO A 68 -1.86 35.07 116.59
C PRO A 68 -1.11 34.87 117.94
N PRO A 69 -0.61 33.65 118.25
CA PRO A 69 -0.29 33.21 119.62
C PRO A 69 0.97 33.85 120.21
N GLY A 70 0.88 34.32 121.48
CA GLY A 70 2.05 34.79 122.26
C GLY A 70 1.77 35.60 123.54
N PHE A 71 0.52 35.99 123.82
CA PHE A 71 0.15 36.77 125.02
C PHE A 71 -0.92 36.04 125.86
N PRO A 72 -0.93 36.20 127.19
CA PRO A 72 -1.91 35.56 128.06
C PRO A 72 -3.34 36.05 127.80
N ASP A 73 -4.27 35.09 127.88
CA ASP A 73 -5.71 35.19 127.66
C ASP A 73 -6.37 36.25 128.56
N PRO A 74 -6.99 37.32 128.02
CA PRO A 74 -7.90 38.14 128.82
C PRO A 74 -9.19 37.35 129.05
N THR A 75 -9.34 36.87 130.28
CA THR A 75 -10.54 36.26 130.86
C THR A 75 -11.85 36.72 130.21
N GLU A 76 -12.66 35.74 129.76
CA GLU A 76 -14.02 35.92 129.27
C GLU A 76 -14.84 36.86 130.16
N GLY A 77 -14.95 38.12 129.73
CA GLY A 77 -15.92 39.06 130.25
C GLY A 77 -17.23 38.89 129.48
N THR A 78 -18.18 38.14 130.05
CA THR A 78 -19.58 38.13 129.61
C THR A 78 -20.09 39.57 129.47
N LEU A 79 -20.38 40.03 128.26
CA LEU A 79 -21.16 41.25 128.06
C LEU A 79 -22.57 41.00 128.60
N ALA A 80 -23.00 41.87 129.51
CA ALA A 80 -24.32 41.82 130.11
C ALA A 80 -25.40 41.96 129.03
N ASP A 81 -26.43 41.13 129.16
CA ASP A 81 -27.72 41.22 128.48
C ASP A 81 -28.26 42.67 128.49
N GLY A 82 -28.20 43.29 127.31
CA GLY A 82 -28.96 44.47 126.95
C GLY A 82 -29.53 44.26 125.55
N SER A 83 -30.85 44.09 125.46
CA SER A 83 -31.63 44.03 124.21
C SER A 83 -31.20 45.10 123.19
N PRO A 84 -31.14 44.77 121.88
CA PRO A 84 -30.72 45.70 120.84
C PRO A 84 -31.84 46.71 120.57
N GLN A 85 -31.59 47.98 120.87
CA GLN A 85 -32.32 49.10 120.29
C GLN A 85 -31.25 49.97 119.62
N ASP A 86 -31.43 50.26 118.33
CA ASP A 86 -30.68 51.23 117.52
C ASP A 86 -29.35 50.82 116.85
N GLY A 87 -29.07 49.51 116.67
CA GLY A 87 -27.98 49.07 115.76
C GLY A 87 -26.56 49.44 116.22
N TYR A 88 -26.40 49.66 117.52
CA TYR A 88 -25.12 49.90 118.18
C TYR A 88 -24.56 48.58 118.72
N TYR A 89 -23.30 48.28 118.39
CA TYR A 89 -22.55 47.23 119.06
C TYR A 89 -21.43 47.88 119.88
N GLU A 90 -21.47 47.68 121.20
CA GLU A 90 -20.47 48.19 122.13
C GLU A 90 -19.35 47.15 122.33
N ILE A 91 -18.11 47.56 122.10
CA ILE A 91 -16.92 46.75 122.41
C ILE A 91 -16.20 47.42 123.58
N ASN A 92 -16.30 46.83 124.78
CA ASN A 92 -15.61 47.29 125.99
C ASN A 92 -14.11 47.02 125.88
N ALA A 93 -13.30 48.08 125.83
CA ALA A 93 -11.86 47.99 125.63
C ALA A 93 -11.12 47.83 126.98
N GLY A 94 -10.79 46.60 127.35
CA GLY A 94 -9.66 46.35 128.24
C GLY A 94 -8.36 46.70 127.52
N THR A 95 -7.42 47.32 128.23
CA THR A 95 -6.15 47.91 127.77
C THR A 95 -5.47 47.12 126.62
N TYR A 96 -5.28 47.79 125.46
CA TYR A 96 -4.67 47.38 124.16
C TYR A 96 -5.61 46.75 123.10
N ILE A 97 -6.01 47.54 122.10
CA ILE A 97 -6.61 47.06 120.83
C ILE A 97 -5.57 47.23 119.72
N ASN A 98 -4.99 46.14 119.23
CA ASN A 98 -4.21 46.09 118.00
C ASN A 98 -4.63 44.84 117.19
N ASN A 99 -4.93 45.01 115.90
CA ASN A 99 -5.21 43.96 114.90
C ASN A 99 -6.44 43.06 115.14
N ASN A 100 -7.64 43.63 115.35
CA ASN A 100 -8.88 42.86 115.37
C ASN A 100 -9.66 43.01 114.06
N THR A 101 -9.90 41.90 113.36
CA THR A 101 -10.76 41.86 112.17
C THR A 101 -12.23 41.72 112.56
N ILE A 102 -13.10 42.58 112.01
CA ILE A 102 -14.56 42.48 112.15
C ILE A 102 -15.13 41.86 110.88
N LEU A 103 -15.61 40.61 110.93
CA LEU A 103 -16.24 39.97 109.78
C LEU A 103 -17.74 40.32 109.71
N ILE A 104 -18.20 40.79 108.56
CA ILE A 104 -19.61 41.08 108.27
C ILE A 104 -20.06 40.13 107.15
N SER A 105 -21.13 39.37 107.38
CA SER A 105 -21.77 38.53 106.35
C SER A 105 -23.04 39.22 105.83
N PRO A 106 -23.05 39.70 104.57
CA PRO A 106 -24.17 40.46 104.01
C PRO A 106 -25.30 39.56 103.49
N PHE A 107 -26.54 40.06 103.54
CA PHE A 107 -27.76 39.24 103.33
C PHE A 107 -28.40 39.37 101.92
N ASN A 108 -28.17 40.48 101.20
CA ASN A 108 -28.80 40.76 99.90
C ASN A 108 -27.94 41.68 99.00
N GLU A 109 -28.25 41.71 97.69
CA GLU A 109 -27.58 42.55 96.70
C GLU A 109 -27.99 44.02 96.86
N THR A 110 -27.33 44.73 97.77
CA THR A 110 -27.58 46.16 98.02
C THR A 110 -26.30 46.90 98.42
N THR A 111 -26.38 48.23 98.54
CA THR A 111 -25.32 49.05 99.13
C THR A 111 -25.46 49.10 100.64
N TYR A 112 -24.38 48.80 101.36
CA TYR A 112 -24.29 48.94 102.82
C TYR A 112 -23.42 50.14 103.18
N THR A 113 -23.80 50.89 104.22
CA THR A 113 -23.01 51.97 104.83
C THR A 113 -22.57 51.54 106.23
N ILE A 114 -21.26 51.57 106.49
CA ILE A 114 -20.66 51.17 107.76
C ILE A 114 -20.03 52.40 108.40
N THR A 115 -20.41 52.73 109.63
CA THR A 115 -19.96 53.92 110.38
C THR A 115 -19.30 53.51 111.69
N VAL A 116 -18.12 54.06 112.01
CA VAL A 116 -17.35 53.75 113.23
C VAL A 116 -17.12 55.01 114.06
N SER A 117 -17.32 54.92 115.39
CA SER A 117 -17.17 56.03 116.36
C SER A 117 -16.59 55.56 117.72
N ILE A 118 -15.98 56.48 118.49
CA ILE A 118 -15.34 56.20 119.80
C ILE A 118 -15.92 57.13 120.87
N SER A 119 -16.35 56.61 122.03
CA SER A 119 -16.84 57.44 123.13
C SER A 119 -15.74 58.32 123.72
N GLY A 120 -16.06 59.57 124.06
CA GLY A 120 -15.12 60.47 124.73
C GLY A 120 -14.13 61.18 123.79
N SER A 121 -14.09 60.83 122.50
CA SER A 121 -13.25 61.53 121.51
C SER A 121 -14.01 62.68 120.83
N SER A 122 -13.30 63.77 120.51
CA SER A 122 -13.82 64.91 119.73
C SER A 122 -13.78 64.71 118.20
N ASN A 123 -13.46 63.50 117.72
CA ASN A 123 -13.32 63.21 116.29
C ASN A 123 -14.67 62.85 115.63
N SER A 124 -14.88 63.30 114.39
CA SER A 124 -16.06 62.94 113.60
C SER A 124 -16.08 61.45 113.22
N PRO A 125 -17.25 60.78 113.23
CA PRO A 125 -17.37 59.39 112.79
C PRO A 125 -16.96 59.22 111.32
N GLN A 126 -16.29 58.11 110.99
CA GLN A 126 -15.90 57.74 109.63
C GLN A 126 -16.91 56.76 109.05
N SER A 127 -17.29 56.91 107.78
CA SER A 127 -18.26 56.02 107.10
C SER A 127 -17.74 55.50 105.75
N LEU A 128 -18.01 54.23 105.44
CA LEU A 128 -17.67 53.56 104.17
C LEU A 128 -18.92 52.96 103.53
N GLN A 129 -19.07 53.08 102.20
CA GLN A 129 -20.11 52.37 101.43
C GLN A 129 -19.53 51.18 100.64
N VAL A 130 -20.18 50.02 100.69
CA VAL A 130 -19.78 48.79 99.97
C VAL A 130 -20.99 48.16 99.27
N LYS A 131 -20.81 47.61 98.06
CA LYS A 131 -21.88 47.07 97.18
C LYS A 131 -21.52 45.67 96.66
N ILE A 132 -22.49 44.75 96.53
CA ILE A 132 -22.27 43.31 96.23
C ILE A 132 -23.14 42.84 95.05
N ASP A 133 -22.56 42.03 94.15
CA ASP A 133 -23.13 41.49 92.89
C ASP A 133 -22.98 39.95 92.82
N LYS A 134 -23.96 39.20 92.30
CA LYS A 134 -23.95 37.72 92.18
C LYS A 134 -24.47 37.15 90.85
N THR A 135 -24.72 37.96 89.81
CA THR A 135 -25.27 37.45 88.53
C THR A 135 -24.21 37.21 87.47
N ASN A 136 -24.22 36.07 86.79
CA ASN A 136 -23.27 35.81 85.68
C ASN A 136 -23.53 36.71 84.46
N PRO A 137 -22.47 37.07 83.70
CA PRO A 137 -22.60 37.77 82.42
C PRO A 137 -23.33 36.91 81.37
N THR A 138 -23.85 37.57 80.33
CA THR A 138 -24.52 36.97 79.17
C THR A 138 -23.71 37.17 77.89
N ILE A 139 -23.67 36.14 77.04
CA ILE A 139 -23.06 36.17 75.69
C ILE A 139 -24.19 35.93 74.68
N SER A 140 -24.26 36.74 73.63
CA SER A 140 -25.27 36.65 72.57
C SER A 140 -24.70 37.09 71.21
N ASN A 141 -25.43 36.83 70.12
CA ASN A 141 -25.04 37.18 68.74
C ASN A 141 -23.64 36.70 68.32
N GLU A 142 -23.26 35.50 68.73
CA GLU A 142 -22.01 34.86 68.32
C GLU A 142 -22.01 34.67 66.81
N SER A 143 -21.22 35.47 66.11
CA SER A 143 -21.04 35.35 64.67
C SER A 143 -19.56 35.17 64.37
N LEU A 144 -19.24 34.03 63.75
CA LEU A 144 -17.95 33.86 63.09
C LEU A 144 -17.94 34.74 61.84
N LEU A 145 -17.04 35.71 61.81
CA LEU A 145 -16.75 36.51 60.63
C LEU A 145 -15.32 36.15 60.22
N SER A 146 -15.09 34.95 59.70
CA SER A 146 -13.83 34.73 59.01
C SER A 146 -13.81 35.65 57.78
N ALA A 147 -12.69 36.32 57.55
CA ALA A 147 -12.44 36.99 56.29
C ALA A 147 -11.60 36.06 55.41
N THR A 148 -11.92 36.07 54.12
CA THR A 148 -11.32 35.38 52.94
C THR A 148 -12.10 34.15 52.41
N HIS A 149 -12.42 33.12 53.21
CA HIS A 149 -12.97 31.85 52.67
C HIS A 149 -14.24 31.29 53.36
N GLY A 150 -15.07 32.14 53.98
CA GLY A 150 -16.37 31.73 54.53
C GLY A 150 -16.26 30.95 55.85
N ASN A 151 -16.65 29.67 55.89
CA ASN A 151 -16.53 28.82 57.09
C ASN A 151 -15.18 28.09 57.20
N TYR A 152 -14.30 28.30 56.22
CA TYR A 152 -13.00 27.67 56.12
C TYR A 152 -11.87 28.66 56.38
N PHE A 153 -10.75 28.17 56.91
CA PHE A 153 -9.52 28.94 57.06
C PHE A 153 -8.29 28.06 56.82
N THR A 154 -7.21 28.69 56.39
CA THR A 154 -5.90 28.07 56.15
C THR A 154 -4.88 28.52 57.20
N GLN A 155 -3.73 27.84 57.27
CA GLN A 155 -2.64 28.21 58.17
C GLN A 155 -2.10 29.62 57.84
N GLY A 156 -2.20 30.52 58.81
CA GLY A 156 -1.76 31.92 58.67
C GLY A 156 -2.90 32.92 58.41
N ASP A 157 -4.13 32.43 58.20
CA ASP A 157 -5.30 33.30 58.09
C ASP A 157 -5.63 34.03 59.41
N SER A 158 -6.28 35.18 59.27
CA SER A 158 -6.82 35.94 60.40
C SER A 158 -8.31 35.66 60.56
N ILE A 159 -8.73 35.16 61.73
CA ILE A 159 -10.12 34.86 62.06
C ILE A 159 -10.69 36.01 62.87
N THR A 160 -11.81 36.61 62.44
CA THR A 160 -12.55 37.59 63.25
C THR A 160 -13.80 36.93 63.86
N LEU A 161 -14.07 37.19 65.14
CA LEU A 161 -15.31 36.76 65.81
C LEU A 161 -15.97 37.98 66.45
N THR A 162 -17.28 38.08 66.27
CA THR A 162 -18.10 39.08 66.95
C THR A 162 -18.99 38.39 67.96
N CYS A 163 -19.10 39.00 69.15
CA CYS A 163 -20.05 38.58 70.16
C CYS A 163 -20.51 39.80 70.96
N ASP A 164 -21.79 39.80 71.32
CA ASP A 164 -22.36 40.81 72.21
C ASP A 164 -22.33 40.28 73.64
N VAL A 165 -21.67 41.03 74.52
CA VAL A 165 -21.57 40.73 75.94
C VAL A 165 -22.39 41.74 76.72
N SER A 166 -23.31 41.25 77.56
CA SER A 166 -24.14 42.10 78.44
C SER A 166 -24.23 41.55 79.86
N ASP A 167 -24.52 42.44 80.80
CA ASP A 167 -24.84 42.09 82.18
C ASP A 167 -26.04 42.94 82.65
N ASN A 168 -26.92 42.35 83.44
CA ASN A 168 -28.23 42.90 83.79
C ASN A 168 -28.17 43.96 84.91
N TYR A 169 -27.00 44.19 85.51
CA TYR A 169 -26.79 45.21 86.53
C TYR A 169 -25.94 46.37 85.97
N THR A 170 -26.55 47.54 85.89
CA THR A 170 -26.07 48.74 85.16
C THR A 170 -24.55 49.00 85.23
N ASN A 171 -23.91 49.06 84.05
CA ASN A 171 -22.61 49.67 83.74
C ASN A 171 -21.39 49.25 84.58
N ASN A 172 -21.37 48.01 85.08
CA ASN A 172 -20.26 47.51 85.91
C ASN A 172 -19.37 46.47 85.23
N ILE A 173 -19.44 46.29 83.91
CA ILE A 173 -18.36 45.62 83.17
C ILE A 173 -17.19 46.61 83.04
N GLN A 174 -16.15 46.45 83.85
CA GLN A 174 -14.87 47.12 83.57
C GLN A 174 -14.29 46.51 82.29
N LYS A 175 -13.89 47.35 81.32
CA LYS A 175 -13.31 46.93 80.04
C LYS A 175 -12.11 45.97 80.20
N SER A 176 -11.45 45.98 81.36
CA SER A 176 -10.31 45.13 81.71
C SER A 176 -10.66 43.70 82.12
N ASN A 177 -11.94 43.37 82.34
CA ASN A 177 -12.36 42.10 82.97
C ASN A 177 -13.00 41.09 82.01
N ILE A 178 -13.14 41.43 80.72
CA ILE A 178 -13.50 40.46 79.68
C ILE A 178 -12.22 39.81 79.16
N THR A 179 -12.01 38.54 79.51
CA THR A 179 -10.86 37.75 79.04
C THR A 179 -11.38 36.60 78.20
N ALA A 180 -11.16 36.65 76.88
CA ALA A 180 -11.50 35.57 75.97
C ALA A 180 -10.29 34.66 75.77
N ASP A 181 -10.39 33.42 76.26
CA ASP A 181 -9.36 32.39 76.09
C ASP A 181 -9.74 31.45 74.93
N VAL A 182 -9.04 31.53 73.81
CA VAL A 182 -9.23 30.61 72.67
C VAL A 182 -8.45 29.33 72.94
N HIS A 183 -9.13 28.31 73.45
CA HIS A 183 -8.61 26.95 73.41
C HIS A 183 -8.89 26.35 72.03
N LEU A 184 -7.83 26.09 71.27
CA LEU A 184 -7.88 25.22 70.09
C LEU A 184 -7.94 23.78 70.60
N ILE A 185 -9.13 23.33 71.00
CA ILE A 185 -9.30 21.94 71.43
C ILE A 185 -9.45 21.09 70.16
N THR A 186 -8.34 20.79 69.50
CA THR A 186 -8.32 19.59 68.66
C THR A 186 -8.05 18.40 69.58
N GLY A 187 -8.80 17.32 69.38
CA GLY A 187 -8.62 16.07 70.14
C GLY A 187 -7.31 15.33 69.86
N ASN A 188 -6.29 15.99 69.30
CA ASN A 188 -4.97 15.41 69.02
C ASN A 188 -3.93 16.03 69.96
N ALA A 189 -3.15 15.19 70.63
CA ALA A 189 -2.11 15.60 71.55
C ALA A 189 -0.98 16.35 70.79
N GLY A 190 -0.97 17.69 70.83
CA GLY A 190 0.09 18.48 70.20
C GLY A 190 -0.17 19.98 70.00
N ASP A 191 -1.43 20.43 70.05
CA ASP A 191 -1.75 21.84 69.75
C ASP A 191 -1.52 22.76 70.96
N THR A 192 -0.93 23.94 70.73
CA THR A 192 -0.60 24.95 71.76
C THR A 192 -1.68 26.02 71.86
N ASP A 193 -2.06 26.37 73.10
CA ASP A 193 -2.95 27.50 73.40
C ASP A 193 -2.35 28.83 72.91
N VAL A 194 -3.19 29.68 72.30
CA VAL A 194 -2.82 31.01 71.84
C VAL A 194 -3.52 32.05 72.72
N GLU A 195 -2.77 32.72 73.58
CA GLU A 195 -3.26 33.74 74.53
C GLU A 195 -3.38 35.13 73.86
N CYS A 196 -4.36 35.95 74.27
CA CYS A 196 -4.78 37.18 73.57
C CYS A 196 -4.68 38.46 74.42
N ASP A 197 -4.54 39.63 73.77
CA ASP A 197 -4.53 40.98 74.36
C ASP A 197 -5.94 41.62 74.47
N THR A 198 -6.11 42.48 75.47
CA THR A 198 -7.37 43.12 75.96
C THR A 198 -8.25 43.91 74.96
N PHE A 199 -9.55 43.93 75.28
CA PHE A 199 -10.72 44.40 74.50
C PHE A 199 -10.96 45.93 74.37
N SER A 200 -11.65 46.33 73.29
CA SER A 200 -12.47 47.54 73.22
C SER A 200 -13.73 47.39 72.35
N GLY A 201 -14.86 46.98 72.95
CA GLY A 201 -16.22 47.09 72.37
C GLY A 201 -16.58 46.12 71.25
N GLY A 202 -17.37 45.09 71.56
CA GLY A 202 -18.27 44.35 70.64
C GLY A 202 -17.65 43.46 69.55
N THR A 203 -16.38 43.65 69.19
CA THR A 203 -15.72 42.88 68.13
C THR A 203 -14.28 42.56 68.51
N ALA A 204 -13.86 41.30 68.33
CA ALA A 204 -12.48 40.87 68.47
C ALA A 204 -11.97 40.27 67.15
N THR A 205 -10.76 40.65 66.74
CA THR A 205 -10.07 40.09 65.57
C THR A 205 -8.85 39.32 66.06
N TRP A 206 -8.72 38.07 65.63
CA TRP A 206 -7.60 37.19 65.97
C TRP A 206 -6.75 36.92 64.73
N ASN A 207 -5.44 37.02 64.89
CA ASN A 207 -4.49 36.55 63.89
C ASN A 207 -3.90 35.25 64.40
N LEU A 208 -4.19 34.13 63.73
CA LEU A 208 -3.57 32.85 64.05
C LEU A 208 -2.17 32.80 63.45
N THR A 209 -1.19 33.28 64.22
CA THR A 209 0.22 33.18 63.86
C THR A 209 0.91 32.13 64.72
N GLY A 210 1.01 30.91 64.21
CA GLY A 210 1.86 29.84 64.73
C GLY A 210 1.11 28.56 65.14
N GLY A 211 1.64 27.41 64.72
CA GLY A 211 1.11 26.05 65.01
C GLY A 211 0.61 25.33 63.75
N ASN A 212 0.90 24.03 63.62
CA ASN A 212 0.37 23.17 62.54
C ASN A 212 -1.09 22.84 62.83
N VAL A 213 -2.02 23.49 62.14
CA VAL A 213 -3.45 23.17 62.27
C VAL A 213 -3.76 22.01 61.32
N SER A 214 -4.06 20.82 61.84
CA SER A 214 -4.52 19.68 61.03
C SER A 214 -5.92 19.96 60.44
N ASP A 215 -6.30 19.35 59.33
CA ASP A 215 -7.61 19.60 58.69
C ASP A 215 -8.82 19.20 59.55
N GLY A 216 -9.98 19.72 59.15
CA GLY A 216 -11.27 19.38 59.71
C GLY A 216 -11.80 20.37 60.74
N LEU A 217 -12.94 20.02 61.35
CA LEU A 217 -13.68 20.91 62.25
C LEU A 217 -12.86 21.26 63.51
N LYS A 218 -12.86 22.54 63.87
CA LYS A 218 -12.21 23.15 65.03
C LYS A 218 -13.26 23.84 65.90
N GLN A 219 -13.11 23.70 67.21
CA GLN A 219 -13.92 24.39 68.21
C GLN A 219 -13.12 25.56 68.80
N VAL A 220 -13.74 26.73 68.86
CA VAL A 220 -13.21 27.93 69.51
C VAL A 220 -13.96 28.15 70.81
N THR A 221 -13.24 28.38 71.92
CA THR A 221 -13.87 28.75 73.21
C THR A 221 -13.78 30.25 73.42
N ILE A 222 -14.86 30.87 73.91
CA ILE A 222 -14.89 32.26 74.37
C ILE A 222 -15.26 32.23 75.85
N ARG A 223 -14.50 32.92 76.70
CA ARG A 223 -14.76 33.09 78.14
C ARG A 223 -15.04 34.57 78.44
N VAL A 224 -15.91 34.84 79.42
CA VAL A 224 -16.23 36.19 79.91
C VAL A 224 -16.35 36.17 81.42
N LEU A 225 -15.68 37.11 82.09
CA LEU A 225 -15.76 37.34 83.55
C LEU A 225 -16.38 38.71 83.85
N ASP A 226 -17.12 38.82 84.94
CA ASP A 226 -17.61 40.11 85.47
C ASP A 226 -16.76 40.64 86.65
N ASN A 227 -17.11 41.82 87.18
CA ASN A 227 -16.41 42.42 88.33
C ASN A 227 -16.64 41.67 89.66
N GLY A 228 -17.67 40.83 89.75
CA GLY A 228 -17.95 39.96 90.89
C GLY A 228 -17.20 38.63 90.84
N GLY A 229 -16.53 38.34 89.72
CA GLY A 229 -15.81 37.09 89.47
C GLY A 229 -16.67 35.97 88.90
N ASN A 230 -17.89 36.25 88.42
CA ASN A 230 -18.73 35.23 87.79
C ASN A 230 -18.33 35.04 86.32
N GLU A 231 -18.46 33.80 85.80
CA GLU A 231 -18.00 33.42 84.45
C GLU A 231 -19.11 32.86 83.53
N ARG A 232 -18.92 33.01 82.22
CA ARG A 232 -19.69 32.34 81.16
C ARG A 232 -18.81 32.00 79.93
N ASN A 233 -19.08 30.85 79.31
CA ASN A 233 -18.38 30.37 78.11
C ASN A 233 -19.31 30.22 76.88
N ALA A 234 -18.73 30.29 75.68
CA ALA A 234 -19.34 30.02 74.37
C ALA A 234 -18.41 29.20 73.45
N TYR A 235 -18.97 28.45 72.47
CA TYR A 235 -18.24 27.42 71.69
C TYR A 235 -18.47 27.43 70.16
N PRO A 236 -18.17 28.52 69.44
CA PRO A 236 -18.24 28.55 67.97
C PRO A 236 -17.40 27.45 67.28
N GLN A 237 -17.82 26.99 66.09
CA GLN A 237 -17.10 25.99 65.28
C GLN A 237 -16.61 26.59 63.95
N ILE A 238 -15.43 26.21 63.48
CA ILE A 238 -14.86 26.59 62.18
C ILE A 238 -14.08 25.42 61.58
N THR A 239 -13.99 25.27 60.26
CA THR A 239 -13.24 24.16 59.64
C THR A 239 -11.89 24.67 59.14
N SER A 240 -10.79 23.97 59.44
CA SER A 240 -9.53 24.24 58.75
C SER A 240 -9.37 23.32 57.56
N ASP A 241 -8.80 23.85 56.50
CA ASP A 241 -8.44 23.09 55.30
C ASP A 241 -7.05 23.54 54.88
N ASN A 242 -6.06 22.66 55.00
CA ASN A 242 -4.65 22.88 54.68
C ASN A 242 -4.09 21.74 53.80
N SER A 243 -4.94 20.81 53.35
CA SER A 243 -4.52 19.76 52.43
C SER A 243 -4.60 20.29 51.00
N ASP A 244 -3.51 20.08 50.25
CA ASP A 244 -3.54 20.28 48.81
C ASP A 244 -4.50 19.27 48.14
N VAL A 245 -5.12 19.70 47.05
CA VAL A 245 -6.01 18.83 46.24
C VAL A 245 -5.19 17.68 45.64
N THR A 246 -5.77 16.48 45.61
CA THR A 246 -5.05 15.31 45.06
C THR A 246 -4.91 15.37 43.54
N ALA A 247 -3.93 14.66 42.98
CA ALA A 247 -3.71 14.62 41.53
C ALA A 247 -4.85 13.87 40.82
N VAL A 248 -5.39 14.45 39.74
CA VAL A 248 -6.32 13.75 38.84
C VAL A 248 -5.57 12.73 37.97
N SER A 249 -6.24 11.65 37.57
CA SER A 249 -5.73 10.71 36.56
C SER A 249 -6.30 11.04 35.19
N LEU A 250 -5.44 11.38 34.23
CA LEU A 250 -5.86 11.70 32.86
C LEU A 250 -6.44 10.46 32.15
N VAL A 251 -7.53 10.60 31.40
CA VAL A 251 -8.25 9.48 30.75
C VAL A 251 -8.20 9.57 29.23
N SER A 252 -8.76 10.63 28.64
CA SER A 252 -8.79 10.84 27.19
C SER A 252 -8.49 12.31 26.87
N PRO A 253 -7.79 12.63 25.77
CA PRO A 253 -7.14 11.72 24.82
C PRO A 253 -6.09 10.80 25.47
N ALA A 254 -5.81 9.65 24.86
CA ALA A 254 -4.69 8.81 25.30
C ALA A 254 -3.37 9.58 25.09
N ASP A 255 -2.31 9.23 25.83
CA ASP A 255 -1.01 9.88 25.62
C ASP A 255 -0.51 9.64 24.18
N SER A 256 0.07 10.68 23.56
CA SER A 256 0.55 10.67 22.18
C SER A 256 -0.54 10.44 21.12
N THR A 257 -1.80 10.78 21.41
CA THR A 257 -2.90 10.71 20.42
C THR A 257 -2.68 11.72 19.30
N THR A 258 -2.88 11.31 18.05
CA THR A 258 -2.97 12.19 16.88
C THR A 258 -4.44 12.26 16.43
N THR A 259 -4.96 13.46 16.15
CA THR A 259 -6.38 13.64 15.80
C THR A 259 -6.61 14.80 14.84
N SER A 260 -7.63 14.67 14.00
CA SER A 260 -8.17 15.73 13.13
C SER A 260 -9.24 16.60 13.80
N ASP A 261 -9.66 16.23 15.01
CA ASP A 261 -10.53 17.08 15.83
C ASP A 261 -9.69 18.18 16.48
N ASN A 262 -9.81 19.41 15.97
CA ASN A 262 -9.15 20.58 16.55
C ASN A 262 -9.91 21.19 17.74
N THR A 263 -11.01 20.56 18.15
CA THR A 263 -11.79 20.85 19.36
C THR A 263 -11.92 19.61 20.27
N PRO A 264 -10.81 18.92 20.59
CA PRO A 264 -10.87 17.63 21.25
C PRO A 264 -11.54 17.71 22.62
N THR A 265 -12.13 16.59 23.04
CA THR A 265 -12.71 16.42 24.37
C THR A 265 -11.70 15.75 25.30
N PHE A 266 -11.41 16.43 26.40
CA PHE A 266 -10.53 15.98 27.47
C PHE A 266 -11.36 15.40 28.62
N SER A 267 -10.86 14.35 29.26
CA SER A 267 -11.49 13.70 30.42
C SER A 267 -10.45 13.16 31.39
N TRP A 268 -10.82 13.13 32.66
CA TRP A 268 -9.97 12.69 33.77
C TRP A 268 -10.81 11.95 34.82
N SER A 269 -10.15 11.35 35.81
CA SER A 269 -10.82 10.75 36.97
C SER A 269 -11.38 11.84 37.86
N ASP A 270 -12.65 11.68 38.26
CA ASP A 270 -13.22 12.47 39.34
C ASP A 270 -12.54 12.11 40.68
N ILE A 271 -12.05 13.10 41.42
CA ILE A 271 -11.26 12.92 42.65
C ILE A 271 -12.05 13.14 43.95
N GLY A 272 -13.29 13.66 43.90
CA GLY A 272 -14.07 13.82 45.13
C GLY A 272 -15.17 14.88 45.09
N SER A 273 -15.71 15.16 46.27
CA SER A 273 -16.79 16.13 46.49
C SER A 273 -16.32 17.47 47.03
N ASP A 274 -15.03 17.61 47.32
CA ASP A 274 -14.46 18.78 47.99
C ASP A 274 -13.91 19.79 46.96
N GLU A 275 -13.76 19.35 45.72
CA GLU A 275 -13.45 20.15 44.56
C GLU A 275 -14.64 21.02 44.15
N THR A 276 -14.34 22.26 43.78
CA THR A 276 -15.33 23.21 43.27
C THR A 276 -15.11 23.55 41.80
N ASP A 277 -13.96 23.20 41.24
CA ASP A 277 -13.60 23.43 39.84
C ASP A 277 -12.50 22.47 39.38
N TYR A 278 -12.44 22.21 38.07
CA TYR A 278 -11.30 21.59 37.41
C TYR A 278 -10.79 22.49 36.30
N VAL A 279 -9.48 22.69 36.26
CA VAL A 279 -8.82 23.54 35.26
C VAL A 279 -8.00 22.67 34.30
N LEU A 280 -8.37 22.71 33.02
CA LEU A 280 -7.60 22.18 31.91
C LEU A 280 -6.62 23.24 31.42
N GLU A 281 -5.35 22.87 31.33
CA GLU A 281 -4.30 23.65 30.68
C GLU A 281 -3.73 22.89 29.49
N ILE A 282 -3.55 23.61 28.38
CA ILE A 282 -2.90 23.12 27.16
C ILE A 282 -1.75 24.06 26.85
N ALA A 283 -0.55 23.52 26.65
CA ALA A 283 0.67 24.25 26.39
C ALA A 283 1.38 23.74 25.12
N SER A 284 2.23 24.59 24.53
CA SER A 284 3.10 24.20 23.42
C SER A 284 4.45 23.64 23.86
N ASP A 285 4.72 23.61 25.17
CA ASP A 285 5.93 23.01 25.75
C ASP A 285 5.63 22.17 26.99
N ALA A 286 6.44 21.13 27.21
CA ALA A 286 6.28 20.16 28.29
C ALA A 286 6.43 20.76 29.70
N ASN A 287 7.00 21.96 29.82
CA ASN A 287 7.16 22.65 31.10
C ASN A 287 6.00 23.61 31.39
N PHE A 288 4.99 23.69 30.50
CA PHE A 288 3.84 24.59 30.62
C PHE A 288 4.23 26.06 30.77
N ASN A 289 5.34 26.50 30.16
CA ASN A 289 5.72 27.91 30.15
C ASN A 289 4.88 28.74 29.16
N ASN A 290 4.42 28.10 28.08
CA ASN A 290 3.65 28.71 27.00
C ASN A 290 2.26 28.08 26.95
N ILE A 291 1.37 28.56 27.82
CA ILE A 291 -0.02 28.13 27.83
C ILE A 291 -0.72 28.65 26.57
N VAL A 292 -1.23 27.72 25.77
CA VAL A 292 -2.05 27.96 24.58
C VAL A 292 -3.51 28.12 24.95
N ARG A 293 -3.96 27.36 25.97
CA ARG A 293 -5.33 27.40 26.44
C ARG A 293 -5.45 27.08 27.92
N THR A 294 -6.36 27.79 28.58
CA THR A 294 -6.87 27.46 29.90
C THR A 294 -8.38 27.45 29.85
N GLN A 295 -9.01 26.40 30.38
CA GLN A 295 -10.45 26.29 30.47
C GLN A 295 -10.83 25.63 31.80
N SER A 296 -11.92 26.09 32.41
CA SER A 296 -12.41 25.61 33.70
C SER A 296 -13.80 25.00 33.51
N THR A 297 -14.15 23.98 34.30
CA THR A 297 -15.49 23.39 34.32
C THR A 297 -16.50 24.33 35.00
N GLY A 298 -16.05 25.15 35.94
CA GLY A 298 -16.87 26.02 36.77
C GLY A 298 -17.67 25.27 37.84
N ASP A 299 -17.41 23.97 37.99
CA ASP A 299 -17.99 23.06 38.98
C ASP A 299 -17.05 21.88 39.26
N GLY A 300 -17.20 21.24 40.43
CA GLY A 300 -16.39 20.07 40.83
C GLY A 300 -16.98 18.71 40.46
N SER A 301 -18.10 18.67 39.74
CA SER A 301 -18.80 17.42 39.36
C SER A 301 -18.53 16.98 37.92
N THR A 302 -18.12 17.92 37.07
CA THR A 302 -17.84 17.69 35.66
C THR A 302 -16.37 17.28 35.52
N ASN A 303 -16.12 16.09 34.99
CA ASN A 303 -14.76 15.56 34.78
C ASN A 303 -14.36 15.51 33.29
N THR A 304 -14.98 16.37 32.48
CA THR A 304 -14.74 16.48 31.04
C THR A 304 -14.77 17.93 30.56
N ILE A 305 -13.89 18.30 29.63
CA ILE A 305 -13.93 19.59 28.91
C ILE A 305 -13.79 19.34 27.41
N THR A 306 -14.75 19.82 26.62
CA THR A 306 -14.60 20.00 25.17
C THR A 306 -14.14 21.43 24.89
N LEU A 307 -13.15 21.59 24.02
CA LEU A 307 -12.63 22.92 23.69
C LEU A 307 -13.69 23.79 23.02
N SER A 308 -13.85 25.01 23.54
CA SER A 308 -14.83 25.99 23.05
C SER A 308 -14.46 26.67 21.71
N SER A 309 -13.24 26.45 21.23
CA SER A 309 -12.73 26.97 19.95
C SER A 309 -11.61 26.08 19.43
N SER A 310 -11.28 26.15 18.14
CA SER A 310 -10.22 25.31 17.58
C SER A 310 -8.83 25.72 18.08
N ILE A 311 -7.92 24.76 18.19
CA ILE A 311 -6.46 25.00 18.24
C ILE A 311 -5.85 24.73 16.86
N SER A 312 -4.70 25.34 16.56
CA SER A 312 -4.02 25.12 15.27
C SER A 312 -3.38 23.73 15.21
N ASP A 313 -3.00 23.29 14.02
CA ASP A 313 -2.21 22.07 13.87
C ASP A 313 -0.88 22.17 14.65
N GLY A 314 -0.50 21.09 15.31
CA GLY A 314 0.71 21.02 16.13
C GLY A 314 0.61 20.02 17.28
N THR A 315 1.75 19.75 17.92
CA THR A 315 1.82 18.94 19.14
C THR A 315 1.69 19.83 20.37
N TYR A 316 0.80 19.43 21.28
CA TYR A 316 0.49 20.12 22.52
C TYR A 316 0.61 19.18 23.71
N TYR A 317 0.88 19.78 24.86
CA TYR A 317 0.95 19.16 26.17
C TYR A 317 -0.28 19.59 26.95
N TRP A 318 -1.00 18.66 27.56
CA TRP A 318 -2.20 18.98 28.30
C TRP A 318 -2.19 18.32 29.68
N GLN A 319 -2.78 19.02 30.63
CA GLN A 319 -2.90 18.60 32.01
C GLN A 319 -4.18 19.15 32.61
N VAL A 320 -4.63 18.55 33.70
CA VAL A 320 -5.81 18.99 34.44
C VAL A 320 -5.48 18.97 35.93
N TYR A 321 -6.01 19.92 36.68
CA TYR A 321 -5.94 19.93 38.15
C TYR A 321 -7.23 20.44 38.77
N GLY A 322 -7.57 19.88 39.93
CA GLY A 322 -8.72 20.32 40.71
C GLY A 322 -8.40 21.56 41.53
N LYS A 323 -9.44 22.34 41.85
CA LYS A 323 -9.43 23.43 42.82
C LYS A 323 -10.51 23.20 43.87
N ASP A 324 -10.15 23.28 45.14
CA ASP A 324 -11.12 23.18 46.24
C ASP A 324 -11.86 24.52 46.48
N GLY A 325 -12.76 24.55 47.47
CA GLY A 325 -13.52 25.75 47.83
C GLY A 325 -12.73 26.85 48.53
N VAL A 326 -11.48 26.59 48.91
CA VAL A 326 -10.56 27.52 49.59
C VAL A 326 -9.49 28.03 48.62
N GLY A 327 -9.37 27.43 47.44
CA GLY A 327 -8.47 27.81 46.37
C GLY A 327 -7.16 27.03 46.33
N HIS A 328 -7.02 25.93 47.09
CA HIS A 328 -5.88 25.03 46.89
C HIS A 328 -6.00 24.37 45.52
N GLU A 329 -4.85 24.23 44.86
CA GLU A 329 -4.75 23.66 43.53
C GLU A 329 -4.08 22.29 43.62
N GLY A 330 -4.56 21.34 42.84
CA GLY A 330 -3.90 20.05 42.73
C GLY A 330 -2.54 20.17 42.04
N PRO A 331 -1.68 19.15 42.18
CA PRO A 331 -0.36 19.16 41.54
C PRO A 331 -0.52 19.19 40.02
N HIS A 332 0.10 20.19 39.39
CA HIS A 332 -0.03 20.49 37.97
C HIS A 332 1.24 21.08 37.38
N ARG A 333 2.35 21.17 38.11
CA ARG A 333 3.61 21.62 37.53
C ARG A 333 4.53 20.43 37.30
N PRO A 334 5.24 20.36 36.17
CA PRO A 334 6.23 19.30 35.93
C PRO A 334 7.36 19.25 36.97
N SER A 335 7.57 20.34 37.71
CA SER A 335 8.49 20.41 38.85
C SER A 335 7.95 19.77 40.14
N GLU A 336 6.65 19.48 40.20
CA GLU A 336 6.00 18.80 41.31
C GLU A 336 6.10 17.28 41.12
N THR A 337 6.28 16.55 42.21
CA THR A 337 6.62 15.11 42.18
C THR A 337 5.49 14.21 41.64
N THR A 338 4.30 14.77 41.44
CA THR A 338 3.05 14.10 41.06
C THR A 338 2.32 14.74 39.88
N GLY A 339 2.85 15.83 39.28
CA GLY A 339 2.25 16.46 38.10
C GLY A 339 2.39 15.56 36.86
N VAL A 340 1.26 15.18 36.24
CA VAL A 340 1.24 14.33 35.04
C VAL A 340 0.57 15.08 33.90
N TYR A 341 1.28 15.20 32.78
CA TYR A 341 0.73 15.68 31.51
C TYR A 341 0.65 14.55 30.50
N ARG A 342 -0.14 14.77 29.44
CA ARG A 342 -0.17 13.95 28.24
C ARG A 342 0.07 14.81 27.01
N THR A 343 0.44 14.15 25.93
CA THR A 343 0.63 14.78 24.61
C THR A 343 -0.54 14.50 23.69
N ILE A 344 -0.90 15.48 22.87
CA ILE A 344 -1.85 15.37 21.77
C ILE A 344 -1.30 16.12 20.55
N THR A 345 -1.37 15.52 19.38
CA THR A 345 -1.08 16.18 18.11
C THR A 345 -2.39 16.44 17.37
N VAL A 346 -2.69 17.72 17.10
CA VAL A 346 -3.77 18.11 16.22
C VAL A 346 -3.22 18.24 14.81
N ASP A 347 -3.83 17.55 13.87
CA ASP A 347 -3.49 17.61 12.45
C ASP A 347 -4.78 17.57 11.65
N THR A 348 -5.17 18.70 11.07
CA THR A 348 -6.40 18.84 10.28
C THR A 348 -6.15 18.74 8.78
N GLN A 349 -4.90 18.54 8.36
CA GLN A 349 -4.50 18.58 6.96
C GLN A 349 -4.18 17.18 6.45
N GLY A 350 -4.85 16.79 5.36
CA GLY A 350 -4.52 15.56 4.67
C GLY A 350 -3.17 15.63 3.96
N PRO A 351 -2.63 14.48 3.54
CA PRO A 351 -1.41 14.41 2.75
C PRO A 351 -1.50 15.28 1.47
N ALA A 352 -0.45 16.04 1.18
CA ALA A 352 -0.40 16.86 -0.04
C ALA A 352 0.18 16.06 -1.22
N ILE A 353 -0.70 15.59 -2.11
CA ILE A 353 -0.31 14.97 -3.39
C ILE A 353 0.13 16.07 -4.35
N VAL A 354 1.36 15.98 -4.86
CA VAL A 354 1.96 16.97 -5.77
C VAL A 354 1.74 16.61 -7.22
N SER A 355 2.01 15.35 -7.54
CA SER A 355 1.88 14.84 -8.90
C SER A 355 1.65 13.34 -8.88
N VAL A 356 0.99 12.88 -9.93
CA VAL A 356 0.86 11.47 -10.28
C VAL A 356 1.41 11.30 -11.70
N ASP A 357 1.96 10.14 -11.99
CA ASP A 357 2.57 9.84 -13.29
C ASP A 357 2.65 8.33 -13.51
N SER A 358 2.84 7.91 -14.76
CA SER A 358 3.05 6.51 -15.11
C SER A 358 4.14 6.31 -16.17
N TRP A 359 4.73 5.11 -16.19
CA TRP A 359 5.66 4.67 -17.23
C TRP A 359 5.69 3.13 -17.33
N ASP A 360 6.14 2.57 -18.44
CA ASP A 360 6.38 1.12 -18.53
C ASP A 360 7.61 0.73 -17.69
N ASN A 361 7.45 -0.22 -16.77
CA ASN A 361 8.54 -0.73 -15.96
C ASN A 361 9.72 -1.30 -16.78
N ALA A 362 9.46 -1.84 -17.97
CA ALA A 362 10.51 -2.35 -18.86
C ALA A 362 11.22 -1.23 -19.66
N ASP A 363 10.49 -0.16 -19.99
CA ASP A 363 10.99 1.03 -20.68
C ASP A 363 10.53 2.31 -19.96
N PRO A 364 11.33 2.85 -19.02
CA PRO A 364 10.97 4.07 -18.30
C PRO A 364 10.88 5.34 -19.16
N THR A 365 11.22 5.28 -20.44
CA THR A 365 11.00 6.39 -21.38
C THR A 365 9.63 6.38 -22.02
N ASP A 366 8.94 5.24 -21.98
CA ASP A 366 7.53 5.12 -22.32
C ASP A 366 6.67 5.63 -21.16
N ASN A 367 6.28 6.90 -21.24
CA ASN A 367 5.52 7.62 -20.22
C ASN A 367 4.36 8.42 -20.83
N ASP A 368 3.80 7.93 -21.93
CA ASP A 368 2.74 8.58 -22.69
C ASP A 368 1.32 8.20 -22.24
N GLU A 369 1.22 7.34 -21.23
CA GLU A 369 -0.02 6.83 -20.63
C GLU A 369 -0.81 5.87 -21.54
N ILE A 370 -0.18 5.34 -22.60
CA ILE A 370 -0.74 4.35 -23.52
C ILE A 370 0.14 3.10 -23.46
N TYR A 371 -0.42 1.97 -23.02
CA TYR A 371 0.37 0.77 -22.80
C TYR A 371 -0.19 -0.45 -23.53
N GLY A 372 0.72 -1.20 -24.14
CA GLY A 372 0.45 -2.48 -24.79
C GLY A 372 0.08 -3.58 -23.81
N SER A 373 -0.62 -4.61 -24.28
CA SER A 373 -1.11 -5.71 -23.44
C SER A 373 -0.03 -6.53 -22.70
N SER A 374 1.24 -6.41 -23.10
CA SER A 374 2.40 -7.04 -22.46
C SER A 374 3.16 -6.15 -21.48
N SER A 375 2.89 -4.84 -21.45
CA SER A 375 3.59 -3.89 -20.58
C SER A 375 3.25 -4.11 -19.11
N VAL A 376 4.08 -3.55 -18.21
CA VAL A 376 3.78 -3.52 -16.78
C VAL A 376 3.90 -2.08 -16.30
N PRO A 377 2.83 -1.27 -16.46
CA PRO A 377 2.87 0.14 -16.07
C PRO A 377 3.15 0.30 -14.58
N VAL A 378 4.10 1.16 -14.26
CA VAL A 378 4.25 1.72 -12.91
C VAL A 378 3.32 2.91 -12.83
N VAL A 379 2.40 2.90 -11.87
CA VAL A 379 1.62 4.09 -11.50
C VAL A 379 2.18 4.67 -10.21
N ARG A 380 2.58 5.93 -10.23
CA ARG A 380 3.27 6.61 -9.12
C ARG A 380 2.50 7.83 -8.67
N LEU A 381 2.60 8.10 -7.37
CA LEU A 381 2.25 9.38 -6.75
C LEU A 381 3.45 9.94 -5.99
N ASN A 382 3.58 11.27 -6.01
CA ASN A 382 4.64 12.01 -5.34
C ASN A 382 4.01 12.99 -4.35
N LEU A 383 4.49 13.00 -3.11
CA LEU A 383 4.05 13.90 -2.05
C LEU A 383 5.01 15.09 -1.88
N GLN A 384 4.52 16.20 -1.34
CA GLN A 384 5.30 17.44 -1.19
C GLN A 384 6.47 17.31 -0.20
N GLU A 385 6.31 16.53 0.85
CA GLU A 385 7.36 16.23 1.82
C GLU A 385 7.23 14.79 2.31
N ALA A 386 8.38 14.15 2.51
CA ALA A 386 8.46 12.84 3.14
C ALA A 386 8.30 13.00 4.65
N THR A 387 7.08 13.25 5.12
CA THR A 387 6.83 12.99 6.53
C THR A 387 7.14 11.51 6.76
N THR A 388 7.89 11.19 7.80
CA THR A 388 8.15 9.80 8.22
C THR A 388 6.88 9.15 8.81
N ASN A 389 5.71 9.66 8.43
CA ASN A 389 4.41 9.32 8.96
C ASN A 389 3.91 8.07 8.26
N GLU A 390 3.67 7.03 9.06
CA GLU A 390 2.99 5.82 8.61
C GLU A 390 1.54 6.19 8.25
N TYR A 391 1.24 6.33 6.95
CA TYR A 391 -0.15 6.47 6.48
C TYR A 391 -0.93 5.20 6.81
N THR A 392 -2.12 5.38 7.40
CA THR A 392 -3.00 4.29 7.83
C THR A 392 -3.68 3.61 6.63
N THR A 393 -3.96 4.37 5.57
CA THR A 393 -4.45 3.87 4.28
C THR A 393 -3.51 4.29 3.16
N ARG A 394 -3.16 3.36 2.26
CA ARG A 394 -2.30 3.57 1.10
C ARG A 394 -2.76 2.69 -0.07
N THR A 395 -3.72 3.18 -0.82
CA THR A 395 -4.34 2.37 -1.88
C THR A 395 -4.38 3.10 -3.22
N VAL A 396 -4.40 2.31 -4.29
CA VAL A 396 -4.75 2.76 -5.64
C VAL A 396 -5.93 1.94 -6.15
N ASN A 397 -6.98 2.61 -6.59
CA ASN A 397 -8.11 2.00 -7.27
C ASN A 397 -8.00 2.28 -8.77
N ILE A 398 -8.17 1.27 -9.59
CA ILE A 398 -8.09 1.35 -11.05
C ILE A 398 -9.44 0.93 -11.60
N LYS A 399 -10.06 1.81 -12.41
CA LYS A 399 -11.42 1.61 -12.88
C LYS A 399 -11.60 1.98 -14.34
N SER A 400 -12.26 1.12 -15.12
CA SER A 400 -12.75 1.40 -16.48
C SER A 400 -14.26 1.18 -16.54
N THR A 401 -14.98 2.16 -17.10
CA THR A 401 -16.41 2.04 -17.35
C THR A 401 -16.73 1.21 -18.59
N THR A 402 -15.82 1.22 -19.57
CA THR A 402 -15.92 0.48 -20.83
C THR A 402 -15.82 -1.02 -20.60
N THR A 403 -14.83 -1.47 -19.82
CA THR A 403 -14.58 -2.91 -19.61
C THR A 403 -15.24 -3.44 -18.32
N GLY A 404 -15.67 -2.53 -17.43
CA GLY A 404 -16.17 -2.88 -16.11
C GLY A 404 -15.08 -3.27 -15.11
N PHE A 405 -13.80 -3.05 -15.47
CA PHE A 405 -12.68 -3.25 -14.56
C PHE A 405 -12.81 -2.32 -13.36
N ASP A 406 -12.69 -2.86 -12.14
CA ASP A 406 -12.68 -2.10 -10.90
C ASP A 406 -11.90 -2.93 -9.86
N SER A 407 -10.69 -2.49 -9.52
CA SER A 407 -9.82 -3.20 -8.59
C SER A 407 -9.01 -2.23 -7.74
N THR A 408 -8.80 -2.59 -6.48
CA THR A 408 -8.05 -1.78 -5.51
C THR A 408 -6.84 -2.55 -5.01
N TYR A 409 -5.69 -1.88 -5.00
CA TYR A 409 -4.41 -2.43 -4.62
C TYR A 409 -3.74 -1.57 -3.55
N ASN A 410 -2.78 -2.16 -2.83
CA ASN A 410 -1.93 -1.43 -1.88
C ASN A 410 -0.73 -0.84 -2.62
N LEU A 411 -0.34 0.37 -2.22
CA LEU A 411 0.84 1.03 -2.76
C LEU A 411 2.11 0.58 -2.01
N SER A 412 3.20 0.45 -2.76
CA SER A 412 4.56 0.27 -2.27
C SER A 412 5.20 1.63 -1.98
N TYR A 413 6.12 1.69 -1.01
CA TYR A 413 6.86 2.90 -0.64
C TYR A 413 8.31 2.83 -1.12
N GLU A 414 8.77 3.85 -1.85
CA GLU A 414 10.13 3.91 -2.39
C GLU A 414 11.07 4.82 -1.57
N GLY A 415 10.53 5.60 -0.64
CA GLY A 415 11.27 6.64 0.08
C GLY A 415 10.89 8.04 -0.41
N ALA A 416 11.35 9.07 0.31
CA ALA A 416 11.19 10.48 -0.07
C ALA A 416 9.76 10.91 -0.46
N GLY A 417 8.72 10.30 0.14
CA GLY A 417 7.33 10.63 -0.17
C GLY A 417 6.80 10.04 -1.48
N VAL A 418 7.49 9.06 -2.06
CA VAL A 418 7.09 8.39 -3.30
C VAL A 418 6.40 7.07 -3.01
N TYR A 419 5.21 6.89 -3.59
CA TYR A 419 4.43 5.66 -3.54
C TYR A 419 4.08 5.19 -4.95
N TYR A 420 4.10 3.88 -5.18
CA TYR A 420 3.84 3.34 -6.51
C TYR A 420 3.15 1.97 -6.46
N TYR A 421 2.58 1.58 -7.60
CA TYR A 421 2.06 0.24 -7.84
C TYR A 421 2.48 -0.23 -9.23
N LEU A 422 2.93 -1.48 -9.32
CA LEU A 422 3.21 -2.16 -10.60
C LEU A 422 1.94 -2.84 -11.06
N TRP A 423 1.33 -2.32 -12.11
CA TRP A 423 0.10 -2.87 -12.66
C TRP A 423 0.41 -3.91 -13.73
N ASN A 424 0.18 -5.19 -13.42
CA ASN A 424 0.22 -6.23 -14.44
C ASN A 424 -1.08 -6.17 -15.27
N ILE A 425 -0.97 -5.70 -16.52
CA ILE A 425 -2.09 -5.53 -17.45
C ILE A 425 -2.30 -6.73 -18.38
N SER A 426 -1.59 -7.84 -18.15
CA SER A 426 -1.82 -9.07 -18.90
C SER A 426 -3.27 -9.54 -18.75
N GLY A 427 -3.97 -9.63 -19.88
CA GLY A 427 -5.39 -10.03 -19.94
C GLY A 427 -6.39 -8.92 -19.59
N VAL A 428 -5.92 -7.68 -19.37
CA VAL A 428 -6.79 -6.50 -19.28
C VAL A 428 -7.27 -6.16 -20.70
N SER A 429 -8.58 -5.92 -20.85
CA SER A 429 -9.17 -5.61 -22.17
C SER A 429 -8.81 -4.20 -22.62
N SER A 430 -8.68 -3.98 -23.92
CA SER A 430 -8.42 -2.64 -24.46
C SER A 430 -9.53 -1.64 -24.11
N ALA A 431 -9.13 -0.47 -23.64
CA ALA A 431 -9.97 0.71 -23.42
C ALA A 431 -9.11 1.93 -23.08
N ASN A 432 -9.68 3.13 -23.24
CA ASN A 432 -9.01 4.41 -23.02
C ASN A 432 -9.49 5.17 -21.77
N ASP A 433 -10.13 4.46 -20.84
CA ASP A 433 -10.82 5.06 -19.68
C ASP A 433 -10.41 4.42 -18.34
N TYR A 434 -9.19 3.87 -18.24
CA TYR A 434 -8.68 3.35 -16.96
C TYR A 434 -8.25 4.50 -16.05
N VAL A 435 -9.18 4.97 -15.23
CA VAL A 435 -8.94 6.04 -14.25
C VAL A 435 -8.22 5.46 -13.03
N ILE A 436 -7.07 6.05 -12.69
CA ILE A 436 -6.23 5.67 -11.55
C ILE A 436 -6.54 6.62 -10.39
N THR A 437 -7.18 6.10 -9.34
CA THR A 437 -7.54 6.85 -8.14
C THR A 437 -6.65 6.45 -6.97
N PHE A 438 -5.72 7.32 -6.59
CA PHE A 438 -4.92 7.18 -5.38
C PHE A 438 -5.71 7.64 -4.16
N ARG A 439 -5.60 6.91 -3.05
CA ARG A 439 -6.14 7.32 -1.74
C ARG A 439 -5.12 7.07 -0.63
N LEU A 440 -4.80 8.14 0.09
CA LEU A 440 -4.00 8.10 1.31
C LEU A 440 -4.82 8.59 2.50
N GLU A 441 -4.48 8.13 3.69
CA GLU A 441 -5.04 8.61 4.95
C GLU A 441 -3.92 8.68 5.98
N ASP A 442 -3.75 9.82 6.65
CA ASP A 442 -2.74 10.00 7.70
C ASP A 442 -3.14 9.34 9.02
N GLN A 443 -2.37 9.59 10.09
CA GLN A 443 -2.65 9.06 11.42
C GLN A 443 -3.81 9.79 12.13
N ALA A 444 -4.11 11.03 11.73
CA ALA A 444 -5.26 11.81 12.22
C ALA A 444 -6.59 11.43 11.51
N GLY A 445 -6.51 10.60 10.47
CA GLY A 445 -7.65 10.18 9.66
C GLY A 445 -8.01 11.14 8.53
N ASN A 446 -7.12 12.08 8.18
CA ASN A 446 -7.38 13.00 7.08
C ASN A 446 -7.09 12.32 5.74
N PRO A 447 -8.07 12.22 4.83
CA PRO A 447 -7.87 11.59 3.54
C PRO A 447 -7.25 12.57 2.53
N ALA A 448 -6.45 12.02 1.61
CA ALA A 448 -6.06 12.65 0.35
C ALA A 448 -6.43 11.73 -0.80
N THR A 449 -6.93 12.29 -1.89
CA THR A 449 -7.32 11.52 -3.08
C THR A 449 -6.93 12.27 -4.33
N ASP A 450 -6.38 11.54 -5.30
CA ASP A 450 -6.09 12.03 -6.64
C ASP A 450 -6.62 11.03 -7.66
N ASN A 451 -7.32 11.51 -8.68
CA ASN A 451 -7.87 10.71 -9.78
C ASN A 451 -7.60 11.37 -11.14
N SER A 452 -6.51 12.12 -11.24
CA SER A 452 -6.18 12.90 -12.45
C SER A 452 -5.50 12.06 -13.53
N LEU A 453 -4.85 10.94 -13.16
CA LEU A 453 -4.22 10.00 -14.08
C LEU A 453 -5.25 9.07 -14.73
N THR A 454 -5.26 9.01 -16.07
CA THR A 454 -6.06 8.06 -16.86
C THR A 454 -5.14 7.35 -17.83
N ILE A 455 -5.19 6.02 -17.85
CA ILE A 455 -4.36 5.19 -18.72
C ILE A 455 -5.21 4.60 -19.85
N THR A 456 -4.61 4.51 -21.04
CA THR A 456 -5.15 3.72 -22.15
C THR A 456 -4.42 2.39 -22.20
N ILE A 457 -5.20 1.31 -22.29
CA ILE A 457 -4.68 -0.01 -22.60
C ILE A 457 -5.00 -0.29 -24.05
N ASP A 458 -3.95 -0.43 -24.86
CA ASP A 458 -4.08 -0.91 -26.23
C ASP A 458 -3.69 -2.37 -26.32
N SER A 459 -4.65 -3.19 -26.73
CA SER A 459 -4.45 -4.61 -27.00
C SER A 459 -4.94 -4.98 -28.39
N ALA A 460 -5.26 -3.97 -29.21
CA ALA A 460 -5.68 -4.18 -30.58
C ALA A 460 -4.40 -4.45 -31.39
N ALA A 461 -4.26 -5.68 -31.85
CA ALA A 461 -3.21 -5.97 -32.79
C ALA A 461 -3.51 -5.28 -34.14
N PRO A 462 -2.47 -4.84 -34.86
CA PRO A 462 -2.63 -4.39 -36.23
C PRO A 462 -3.24 -5.49 -37.11
N GLY A 463 -3.81 -5.08 -38.24
CA GLY A 463 -4.36 -6.00 -39.25
C GLY A 463 -3.37 -7.07 -39.75
N VAL A 464 -3.94 -8.15 -40.29
CA VAL A 464 -3.17 -9.33 -40.70
C VAL A 464 -2.38 -9.05 -41.98
N VAL A 465 -1.08 -9.35 -41.95
CA VAL A 465 -0.23 -9.22 -43.14
C VAL A 465 -0.52 -10.34 -44.14
N VAL A 466 -0.75 -9.97 -45.42
CA VAL A 466 -0.98 -10.96 -46.49
C VAL A 466 0.23 -11.12 -47.39
N LEU A 467 0.92 -12.27 -47.30
CA LEU A 467 2.09 -12.55 -48.13
C LEU A 467 1.70 -12.65 -49.62
N GLN A 468 2.53 -12.11 -50.53
CA GLN A 468 2.27 -12.11 -51.97
C GLN A 468 3.29 -12.93 -52.77
N THR A 469 4.57 -12.58 -52.71
CA THR A 469 5.65 -13.27 -53.44
C THR A 469 6.86 -13.46 -52.54
N PRO A 470 7.60 -14.58 -52.64
CA PRO A 470 7.30 -15.77 -53.44
C PRO A 470 6.02 -16.52 -53.03
N ALA A 471 5.45 -17.33 -53.92
CA ALA A 471 4.35 -18.22 -53.57
C ALA A 471 4.84 -19.32 -52.60
N ASP A 472 3.92 -19.95 -51.85
CA ASP A 472 4.29 -21.08 -51.00
C ASP A 472 4.80 -22.27 -51.85
N GLY A 473 5.94 -22.83 -51.48
CA GLY A 473 6.63 -23.89 -52.20
C GLY A 473 7.33 -23.45 -53.49
N ALA A 474 7.55 -22.14 -53.69
CA ALA A 474 8.19 -21.64 -54.91
C ALA A 474 9.64 -22.16 -55.06
N LYS A 475 9.99 -22.62 -56.26
CA LYS A 475 11.37 -22.88 -56.67
C LYS A 475 11.90 -21.68 -57.43
N LEU A 476 13.04 -21.12 -57.01
CA LEU A 476 13.54 -19.84 -57.51
C LEU A 476 14.96 -19.98 -58.07
N ASN A 477 15.21 -19.39 -59.24
CA ASN A 477 16.52 -19.29 -59.88
C ASN A 477 17.43 -18.18 -59.33
N THR A 478 17.32 -17.88 -58.04
CA THR A 478 18.11 -16.84 -57.39
C THR A 478 18.38 -17.17 -55.93
N THR A 479 19.57 -16.80 -55.45
CA THR A 479 19.95 -16.88 -54.03
C THR A 479 19.61 -15.61 -53.25
N THR A 480 19.12 -14.56 -53.90
CA THR A 480 18.71 -13.30 -53.26
C THR A 480 17.30 -12.91 -53.71
N PRO A 481 16.27 -13.67 -53.29
CA PRO A 481 14.91 -13.44 -53.71
C PRO A 481 14.35 -12.11 -53.20
N ALA A 482 13.36 -11.60 -53.93
CA ALA A 482 12.53 -10.47 -53.52
C ALA A 482 11.23 -10.97 -52.89
N PHE A 483 10.87 -10.39 -51.76
CA PHE A 483 9.68 -10.66 -50.99
C PHE A 483 8.72 -9.47 -51.07
N ALA A 484 7.42 -9.75 -51.16
CA ALA A 484 6.39 -8.74 -51.04
C ALA A 484 5.18 -9.27 -50.30
N TRP A 485 4.51 -8.35 -49.61
CA TRP A 485 3.27 -8.57 -48.88
C TRP A 485 2.32 -7.41 -49.14
N GLN A 486 1.06 -7.59 -48.78
CA GLN A 486 0.06 -6.55 -48.79
C GLN A 486 -0.13 -6.04 -47.36
N ASP A 487 -0.05 -4.72 -47.24
CA ASP A 487 -0.53 -3.95 -46.10
C ASP A 487 -2.07 -3.89 -46.15
N LEU A 488 -2.71 -4.29 -45.05
CA LEU A 488 -4.17 -4.29 -44.90
C LEU A 488 -4.64 -3.27 -43.84
N ASN A 489 -3.74 -2.50 -43.26
CA ASN A 489 -3.91 -1.82 -41.99
C ASN A 489 -3.20 -0.45 -41.98
N SER A 490 -3.30 0.30 -40.88
CA SER A 490 -2.85 1.70 -40.84
C SER A 490 -2.28 2.14 -39.49
N ASP A 491 -2.25 1.23 -38.53
CA ASP A 491 -1.87 1.43 -37.13
C ASP A 491 -0.51 0.80 -36.80
N GLU A 492 0.17 0.25 -37.80
CA GLU A 492 1.49 -0.36 -37.67
C GLU A 492 2.53 0.73 -37.46
N ALA A 493 3.40 0.53 -36.48
CA ALA A 493 4.62 1.30 -36.39
C ALA A 493 5.67 0.76 -37.36
N HIS A 494 5.70 -0.56 -37.58
CA HIS A 494 6.69 -1.21 -38.42
C HIS A 494 6.30 -2.64 -38.82
N TYR A 495 7.01 -3.18 -39.81
CA TYR A 495 6.99 -4.61 -40.17
C TYR A 495 8.26 -5.29 -39.71
N ILE A 496 8.16 -6.57 -39.36
CA ILE A 496 9.32 -7.41 -39.08
C ILE A 496 9.31 -8.57 -40.08
N PHE A 497 10.35 -8.61 -40.90
CA PHE A 497 10.62 -9.68 -41.85
C PHE A 497 11.52 -10.74 -41.20
N GLU A 498 11.22 -12.01 -41.42
CA GLU A 498 12.05 -13.13 -40.98
C GLU A 498 12.11 -14.22 -42.04
N ILE A 499 13.30 -14.80 -42.22
CA ILE A 499 13.54 -16.00 -43.04
C ILE A 499 14.48 -16.96 -42.31
N ASP A 500 14.21 -18.25 -42.39
CA ASP A 500 14.99 -19.28 -41.73
C ASP A 500 14.95 -20.62 -42.51
N ASP A 501 15.92 -21.49 -42.30
CA ASP A 501 15.99 -22.85 -42.89
C ASP A 501 15.10 -23.87 -42.15
N ASN A 502 14.46 -23.44 -41.07
CA ASN A 502 13.54 -24.22 -40.26
C ASN A 502 12.24 -23.45 -40.00
N ASN A 503 11.10 -24.15 -40.06
CA ASN A 503 9.78 -23.54 -39.87
C ASN A 503 9.47 -23.09 -38.43
N SER A 504 10.38 -23.35 -37.48
CA SER A 504 10.30 -22.88 -36.11
C SER A 504 10.96 -21.51 -35.89
N PHE A 505 11.68 -20.97 -36.89
CA PHE A 505 12.40 -19.69 -36.79
C PHE A 505 13.36 -19.65 -35.59
N SER A 506 13.96 -20.79 -35.28
CA SER A 506 14.79 -20.97 -34.07
C SER A 506 16.21 -20.42 -34.22
N SER A 507 16.64 -20.14 -35.45
CA SER A 507 17.99 -19.68 -35.80
C SER A 507 17.94 -18.87 -37.09
N LEU A 508 17.24 -17.72 -37.06
CA LEU A 508 17.00 -16.86 -38.21
C LEU A 508 18.20 -16.75 -39.17
N HIS A 509 17.96 -17.06 -40.44
CA HIS A 509 18.92 -16.85 -41.52
C HIS A 509 19.07 -15.34 -41.79
N ASP A 510 17.95 -14.61 -41.82
CA ASP A 510 17.92 -13.16 -41.91
C ASP A 510 16.65 -12.60 -41.25
N THR A 511 16.73 -11.36 -40.77
CA THR A 511 15.61 -10.60 -40.23
C THR A 511 15.85 -9.11 -40.38
N ASP A 512 14.77 -8.35 -40.60
CA ASP A 512 14.85 -6.90 -40.67
C ASP A 512 13.58 -6.24 -40.11
N THR A 513 13.75 -5.03 -39.57
CA THR A 513 12.67 -4.18 -39.06
C THR A 513 12.48 -3.02 -40.02
N LEU A 514 11.33 -3.00 -40.68
CA LEU A 514 11.03 -2.14 -41.81
C LEU A 514 9.96 -1.11 -41.42
N GLY A 515 10.08 0.12 -41.92
CA GLY A 515 9.09 1.18 -41.63
C GLY A 515 7.66 0.83 -42.08
N PRO A 516 6.66 1.59 -41.61
CA PRO A 516 5.25 1.24 -41.75
C PRO A 516 4.74 1.30 -43.21
N ASP A 517 5.42 2.04 -44.08
CA ASP A 517 5.06 2.14 -45.51
C ASP A 517 5.78 1.09 -46.40
N VAL A 518 6.52 0.15 -45.81
CA VAL A 518 7.34 -0.81 -46.56
C VAL A 518 6.60 -2.13 -46.76
N THR A 519 6.28 -2.46 -48.02
CA THR A 519 5.56 -3.69 -48.39
C THR A 519 6.41 -4.69 -49.18
N SER A 520 7.73 -4.54 -49.13
CA SER A 520 8.65 -5.41 -49.86
C SER A 520 10.04 -5.44 -49.22
N TYR A 521 10.73 -6.57 -49.36
CA TYR A 521 12.09 -6.76 -48.88
C TYR A 521 12.92 -7.53 -49.92
N ASN A 522 14.15 -7.10 -50.15
CA ASN A 522 15.10 -7.81 -51.01
C ASN A 522 16.18 -8.42 -50.13
N LEU A 523 16.34 -9.74 -50.19
CA LEU A 523 17.38 -10.41 -49.41
C LEU A 523 18.76 -9.87 -49.84
N PRO A 524 19.57 -9.36 -48.91
CA PRO A 524 20.85 -8.75 -49.25
C PRO A 524 21.82 -9.81 -49.78
N GLY A 525 22.66 -9.43 -50.75
CA GLY A 525 23.69 -10.34 -51.29
C GLY A 525 24.76 -10.76 -50.28
N ALA A 526 24.78 -10.18 -49.08
CA ALA A 526 25.61 -10.61 -47.96
C ALA A 526 25.05 -11.85 -47.23
N ALA A 527 23.76 -12.16 -47.39
CA ALA A 527 23.06 -13.29 -46.78
C ALA A 527 22.40 -14.18 -47.86
N PRO A 528 23.13 -14.66 -48.88
CA PRO A 528 22.55 -15.45 -49.95
C PRO A 528 21.99 -16.78 -49.42
N LEU A 529 20.89 -17.22 -50.00
CA LEU A 529 20.33 -18.54 -49.74
C LEU A 529 21.26 -19.64 -50.27
N VAL A 530 21.32 -20.74 -49.51
CA VAL A 530 22.05 -21.94 -49.93
C VAL A 530 21.22 -22.69 -50.97
N GLU A 531 21.86 -23.05 -52.08
CA GLU A 531 21.28 -23.84 -53.15
C GLU A 531 20.73 -25.19 -52.65
N GLY A 532 19.58 -25.61 -53.20
CA GLY A 532 18.88 -26.84 -52.85
C GLY A 532 18.25 -26.86 -51.46
N THR A 533 18.38 -25.78 -50.68
CA THR A 533 17.86 -25.70 -49.32
C THR A 533 16.48 -25.05 -49.31
N THR A 534 15.56 -25.65 -48.55
CA THR A 534 14.23 -25.08 -48.31
C THR A 534 14.30 -24.04 -47.19
N TYR A 535 13.83 -22.84 -47.48
CA TYR A 535 13.68 -21.76 -46.50
C TYR A 535 12.21 -21.46 -46.26
N TYR A 536 11.92 -20.98 -45.05
CA TYR A 536 10.62 -20.55 -44.56
C TYR A 536 10.70 -19.08 -44.24
N TRP A 537 9.72 -18.31 -44.68
CA TRP A 537 9.68 -16.87 -44.44
C TRP A 537 8.30 -16.43 -43.96
N ARG A 538 8.29 -15.35 -43.18
CA ARG A 538 7.09 -14.70 -42.65
C ARG A 538 7.33 -13.20 -42.49
N VAL A 539 6.23 -12.48 -42.35
CA VAL A 539 6.22 -11.05 -42.04
C VAL A 539 5.10 -10.81 -41.06
N TYR A 540 5.36 -9.99 -40.04
CA TYR A 540 4.33 -9.54 -39.11
C TYR A 540 4.38 -8.03 -38.94
N ALA A 541 3.20 -7.48 -38.70
CA ALA A 541 3.00 -6.08 -38.35
C ALA A 541 3.08 -5.92 -36.83
N GLU A 542 3.70 -4.84 -36.37
CA GLU A 542 3.75 -4.44 -34.96
C GLU A 542 3.36 -2.96 -34.85
N ASP A 543 2.45 -2.63 -33.93
CA ASP A 543 2.02 -1.25 -33.65
C ASP A 543 3.03 -0.51 -32.76
N SER A 544 2.73 0.73 -32.36
CA SER A 544 3.59 1.51 -31.45
C SER A 544 3.66 0.92 -30.04
N GLU A 545 2.62 0.19 -29.64
CA GLU A 545 2.42 -0.38 -28.32
C GLU A 545 2.97 -1.82 -28.22
N GLY A 546 3.57 -2.35 -29.30
CA GLY A 546 4.20 -3.66 -29.37
C GLY A 546 3.23 -4.83 -29.61
N ASN A 547 1.96 -4.57 -29.91
CA ASN A 547 1.03 -5.62 -30.29
C ASN A 547 1.35 -6.10 -31.71
N LYS A 548 1.46 -7.43 -31.86
CA LYS A 548 1.73 -8.08 -33.16
C LYS A 548 0.47 -8.66 -33.75
N ASP A 549 0.37 -8.64 -35.08
CA ASP A 549 -0.75 -9.28 -35.77
C ASP A 549 -0.93 -10.76 -35.34
N PRO A 550 -2.15 -11.19 -35.02
CA PRO A 550 -2.39 -12.50 -34.41
C PRO A 550 -2.17 -13.68 -35.37
N ASP A 551 -2.16 -13.40 -36.68
CA ASP A 551 -1.98 -14.35 -37.78
C ASP A 551 -0.59 -14.24 -38.46
N SER A 552 0.38 -13.61 -37.79
CA SER A 552 1.86 -13.59 -38.04
C SER A 552 2.47 -14.94 -38.50
N ALA A 553 1.70 -16.03 -38.39
CA ALA A 553 2.08 -17.40 -38.69
C ALA A 553 1.71 -17.91 -40.10
N THR A 554 1.28 -17.07 -41.05
CA THR A 554 1.22 -17.53 -42.45
C THR A 554 2.64 -17.68 -43.00
N ILE A 555 3.26 -18.81 -42.71
CA ILE A 555 4.61 -19.15 -43.16
C ILE A 555 4.52 -19.61 -44.61
N ARG A 556 5.40 -19.08 -45.46
CA ARG A 556 5.61 -19.59 -46.82
C ARG A 556 6.98 -20.22 -46.95
N SER A 557 7.05 -21.28 -47.75
CA SER A 557 8.29 -21.95 -48.08
C SER A 557 8.78 -21.58 -49.49
N LEU A 558 10.09 -21.64 -49.69
CA LEU A 558 10.72 -21.55 -51.01
C LEU A 558 11.99 -22.42 -51.04
N THR A 559 12.49 -22.73 -52.23
CA THR A 559 13.81 -23.36 -52.42
C THR A 559 14.58 -22.58 -53.48
N SER A 560 15.85 -22.27 -53.18
CA SER A 560 16.77 -21.67 -54.15
C SER A 560 17.42 -22.77 -54.98
N ASP A 561 17.30 -22.68 -56.29
CA ASP A 561 17.86 -23.63 -57.24
C ASP A 561 18.38 -22.85 -58.44
N ILE A 562 19.70 -22.76 -58.59
CA ILE A 562 20.36 -21.89 -59.59
C ILE A 562 21.13 -22.69 -60.65
N THR A 563 21.04 -24.02 -60.61
CA THR A 563 21.71 -24.89 -61.57
C THR A 563 20.69 -25.41 -62.57
N GLY A 564 21.04 -25.31 -63.86
CA GLY A 564 20.19 -25.85 -64.92
C GLY A 564 20.38 -27.35 -65.12
N PRO A 565 19.43 -27.99 -65.81
CA PRO A 565 19.45 -29.42 -66.05
C PRO A 565 20.64 -29.84 -66.92
N ASN A 566 21.04 -31.10 -66.77
CA ASN A 566 22.15 -31.75 -67.47
C ASN A 566 21.76 -33.16 -67.92
N VAL A 567 22.26 -33.57 -69.08
CA VAL A 567 22.08 -34.94 -69.59
C VAL A 567 23.00 -35.89 -68.83
N VAL A 568 22.42 -36.93 -68.22
CA VAL A 568 23.11 -37.99 -67.48
C VAL A 568 23.51 -39.14 -68.41
N SER A 569 22.58 -39.59 -69.25
CA SER A 569 22.80 -40.70 -70.18
C SER A 569 21.79 -40.67 -71.33
N THR A 570 22.12 -41.32 -72.43
CA THR A 570 21.23 -41.51 -73.58
C THR A 570 21.16 -42.98 -73.95
N SER A 571 20.06 -43.41 -74.55
CA SER A 571 19.92 -44.72 -75.18
C SER A 571 19.18 -44.50 -76.51
N PRO A 572 19.82 -44.70 -77.68
CA PRO A 572 21.19 -45.19 -77.88
C PRO A 572 22.29 -44.35 -77.21
N ASP A 573 23.39 -45.01 -76.87
CA ASP A 573 24.61 -44.34 -76.40
C ASP A 573 25.21 -43.47 -77.52
N THR A 574 25.96 -42.43 -77.16
CA THR A 574 26.60 -41.55 -78.14
C THR A 574 27.56 -42.32 -79.05
N GLY A 575 27.26 -42.31 -80.35
CA GLY A 575 28.01 -43.00 -81.40
C GLY A 575 27.71 -44.48 -81.53
N GLU A 576 26.67 -45.00 -80.85
CA GLU A 576 26.28 -46.40 -80.94
C GLU A 576 25.83 -46.75 -82.37
N THR A 577 26.17 -47.97 -82.81
CA THR A 577 25.89 -48.47 -84.16
C THR A 577 25.04 -49.73 -84.09
N GLU A 578 24.42 -50.11 -85.22
CA GLU A 578 23.58 -51.30 -85.29
C GLU A 578 22.32 -51.21 -84.41
N ILE A 579 21.83 -49.99 -84.19
CA ILE A 579 20.58 -49.74 -83.47
C ILE A 579 19.40 -50.18 -84.31
N SER A 580 18.48 -50.95 -83.73
CA SER A 580 17.29 -51.36 -84.46
C SER A 580 16.46 -50.15 -84.87
N VAL A 581 15.95 -50.18 -86.10
CA VAL A 581 15.17 -49.07 -86.68
C VAL A 581 13.85 -48.79 -85.94
N SER A 582 13.36 -49.75 -85.15
CA SER A 582 12.15 -49.61 -84.34
C SER A 582 12.40 -49.13 -82.90
N ASN A 583 13.65 -48.78 -82.55
CA ASN A 583 13.98 -48.35 -81.19
C ASN A 583 13.39 -46.97 -80.87
N ASP A 584 12.79 -46.87 -79.69
CA ASP A 584 12.58 -45.58 -79.04
C ASP A 584 13.93 -45.03 -78.54
N ILE A 585 14.06 -43.70 -78.51
CA ILE A 585 15.21 -43.02 -77.93
C ILE A 585 14.85 -42.52 -76.54
N GLU A 586 15.71 -42.79 -75.56
CA GLU A 586 15.56 -42.33 -74.18
C GLU A 586 16.74 -41.44 -73.76
N ILE A 587 16.43 -40.33 -73.09
CA ILE A 587 17.40 -39.37 -72.56
C ILE A 587 17.11 -39.23 -71.07
N THR A 588 18.12 -39.44 -70.24
CA THR A 588 18.03 -39.26 -68.78
C THR A 588 18.64 -37.91 -68.41
N MET A 589 17.91 -37.07 -67.68
CA MET A 589 18.37 -35.81 -67.09
C MET A 589 18.55 -35.95 -65.58
N ASN A 590 19.45 -35.14 -65.00
CA ASN A 590 19.86 -35.21 -63.59
C ASN A 590 18.82 -34.70 -62.58
N GLU A 591 17.72 -34.11 -63.05
CA GLU A 591 16.77 -33.41 -62.19
C GLU A 591 15.37 -33.33 -62.83
N GLU A 592 14.43 -32.74 -62.09
CA GLU A 592 13.05 -32.55 -62.53
C GLU A 592 12.93 -31.37 -63.51
N LEU A 593 12.55 -31.64 -64.75
CA LEU A 593 12.32 -30.60 -65.77
C LEU A 593 10.96 -29.92 -65.65
N ASP A 594 10.83 -28.71 -66.21
CA ASP A 594 9.50 -28.20 -66.52
C ASP A 594 8.91 -28.86 -67.77
N ALA A 595 7.90 -29.71 -67.59
CA ALA A 595 7.26 -30.43 -68.68
C ALA A 595 6.70 -29.54 -69.81
N THR A 596 6.45 -28.25 -69.56
CA THR A 596 5.97 -27.32 -70.60
C THR A 596 7.05 -26.89 -71.59
N THR A 597 8.32 -27.07 -71.23
CA THR A 597 9.49 -26.73 -72.05
C THR A 597 10.08 -27.94 -72.77
N VAL A 598 9.51 -29.14 -72.57
CA VAL A 598 9.96 -30.40 -73.19
C VAL A 598 8.97 -30.82 -74.28
N ASP A 599 9.28 -30.47 -75.53
CA ASP A 599 8.46 -30.80 -76.69
C ASP A 599 9.29 -31.05 -77.95
N GLY A 600 8.64 -31.23 -79.11
CA GLY A 600 9.31 -31.49 -80.39
C GLY A 600 10.10 -30.29 -80.96
N SER A 601 10.07 -29.12 -80.33
CA SER A 601 10.88 -27.96 -80.69
C SER A 601 12.15 -27.85 -79.83
N SER A 602 12.11 -28.33 -78.59
CA SER A 602 13.27 -28.34 -77.68
C SER A 602 14.03 -29.68 -77.68
N VAL A 603 13.38 -30.77 -78.12
CA VAL A 603 13.98 -32.10 -78.27
C VAL A 603 13.72 -32.62 -79.69
N ILE A 604 14.75 -32.57 -80.53
CA ILE A 604 14.65 -32.76 -81.98
C ILE A 604 15.45 -33.99 -82.39
N ILE A 605 14.87 -34.84 -83.24
CA ILE A 605 15.58 -35.91 -83.95
C ILE A 605 15.67 -35.59 -85.45
N GLU A 606 16.85 -35.82 -86.03
CA GLU A 606 17.16 -35.61 -87.44
C GLU A 606 17.85 -36.84 -88.03
N GLU A 607 17.64 -37.09 -89.32
CA GLU A 607 18.29 -38.13 -90.12
C GLU A 607 19.23 -37.51 -91.16
N TYR A 608 20.36 -38.16 -91.44
CA TYR A 608 21.34 -37.71 -92.43
C TYR A 608 21.11 -38.38 -93.79
N VAL A 609 20.42 -37.68 -94.69
CA VAL A 609 20.02 -38.20 -96.01
C VAL A 609 20.57 -37.30 -97.12
N SER A 610 21.20 -37.91 -98.12
CA SER A 610 21.74 -37.22 -99.31
C SER A 610 22.66 -36.02 -99.01
N GLY A 611 23.40 -36.06 -97.90
CA GLY A 611 24.37 -35.02 -97.52
C GLY A 611 23.80 -33.86 -96.69
N SER A 612 22.56 -33.96 -96.20
CA SER A 612 21.92 -32.97 -95.34
C SER A 612 21.16 -33.63 -94.19
N TRP A 613 20.97 -32.87 -93.10
CA TRP A 613 20.08 -33.25 -92.00
C TRP A 613 18.63 -32.89 -92.33
N SER A 614 17.70 -33.79 -92.02
CA SER A 614 16.26 -33.58 -92.11
C SER A 614 15.56 -34.07 -90.84
N SER A 615 14.55 -33.35 -90.36
CA SER A 615 13.81 -33.72 -89.14
C SER A 615 13.02 -35.02 -89.33
N VAL A 616 13.05 -35.87 -88.31
CA VAL A 616 12.25 -37.10 -88.23
C VAL A 616 10.99 -36.81 -87.43
N ALA A 617 9.83 -37.16 -87.99
CA ALA A 617 8.56 -36.97 -87.29
C ALA A 617 8.47 -37.91 -86.08
N SER A 618 8.33 -37.35 -84.88
CA SER A 618 8.32 -38.10 -83.62
C SER A 618 7.34 -37.50 -82.61
N THR A 619 7.08 -38.26 -81.55
CA THR A 619 6.42 -37.76 -80.34
C THR A 619 7.44 -37.72 -79.21
N VAL A 620 7.44 -36.61 -78.45
CA VAL A 620 8.28 -36.43 -77.27
C VAL A 620 7.40 -36.61 -76.04
N SER A 621 7.83 -37.47 -75.13
CA SER A 621 7.17 -37.69 -73.85
C SER A 621 8.15 -37.51 -72.70
N TYR A 622 7.63 -37.07 -71.56
CA TYR A 622 8.39 -36.75 -70.36
C TYR A 622 7.85 -37.54 -69.18
N SER A 623 8.75 -38.07 -68.35
CA SER A 623 8.42 -38.65 -67.05
C SER A 623 9.50 -38.31 -66.04
N TYR A 624 9.11 -38.17 -64.77
CA TYR A 624 10.03 -37.93 -63.67
C TYR A 624 9.87 -39.03 -62.62
N SER A 625 10.96 -39.72 -62.30
CA SER A 625 10.96 -40.75 -61.26
C SER A 625 12.34 -40.92 -60.65
N GLY A 626 12.39 -41.09 -59.32
CA GLY A 626 13.62 -41.46 -58.63
C GLY A 626 14.76 -40.41 -58.69
N GLY A 627 14.43 -39.13 -58.83
CA GLY A 627 15.40 -38.02 -58.86
C GLY A 627 15.82 -37.58 -60.26
N ASN A 628 15.56 -38.39 -61.28
CA ASN A 628 15.93 -38.11 -62.66
C ASN A 628 14.69 -37.92 -63.53
N SER A 629 14.80 -37.09 -64.58
CA SER A 629 13.80 -37.03 -65.65
C SER A 629 14.19 -37.95 -66.80
N ILE A 630 13.21 -38.60 -67.41
CA ILE A 630 13.37 -39.41 -68.62
C ILE A 630 12.54 -38.75 -69.73
N ILE A 631 13.23 -38.28 -70.76
CA ILE A 631 12.63 -37.83 -72.01
C ILE A 631 12.68 -39.00 -72.99
N LYS A 632 11.55 -39.33 -73.58
CA LYS A 632 11.43 -40.42 -74.55
C LYS A 632 10.92 -39.88 -75.88
N ILE A 633 11.70 -40.12 -76.93
CA ILE A 633 11.38 -39.79 -78.32
C ILE A 633 10.92 -41.09 -78.98
N GLN A 634 9.66 -41.12 -79.41
CA GLN A 634 9.10 -42.22 -80.18
C GLN A 634 8.92 -41.75 -81.64
N PRO A 635 9.76 -42.22 -82.57
CA PRO A 635 9.57 -41.99 -84.00
C PRO A 635 8.16 -42.43 -84.43
N SER A 636 7.50 -41.63 -85.28
CA SER A 636 6.15 -41.95 -85.78
C SER A 636 6.13 -43.12 -86.78
N ALA A 637 7.33 -43.54 -87.17
CA ALA A 637 7.66 -44.39 -88.29
C ALA A 637 9.04 -45.00 -87.97
N ASP A 638 9.30 -46.26 -88.37
CA ASP A 638 10.63 -46.87 -88.26
C ASP A 638 11.69 -45.96 -88.89
N LEU A 639 12.82 -45.83 -88.20
CA LEU A 639 13.98 -45.07 -88.67
C LEU A 639 14.56 -45.68 -89.95
N LYS A 640 15.28 -44.90 -90.75
CA LYS A 640 15.90 -45.43 -91.98
C LYS A 640 17.11 -46.31 -91.65
N TYR A 641 17.32 -47.37 -92.42
CA TYR A 641 18.42 -48.32 -92.23
C TYR A 641 19.78 -47.71 -92.62
N GLY A 642 20.82 -48.05 -91.86
CA GLY A 642 22.23 -47.82 -92.20
C GLY A 642 22.68 -46.35 -92.28
N ILE A 643 21.88 -45.41 -91.77
CA ILE A 643 22.21 -43.98 -91.79
C ILE A 643 22.38 -43.40 -90.38
N GLU A 644 23.10 -42.29 -90.30
CA GLU A 644 23.31 -41.55 -89.05
C GLU A 644 22.05 -40.75 -88.70
N HIS A 645 21.65 -40.85 -87.44
CA HIS A 645 20.62 -40.02 -86.81
C HIS A 645 21.27 -39.17 -85.74
N ARG A 646 20.78 -37.94 -85.56
CA ARG A 646 21.22 -37.00 -84.54
C ARG A 646 20.04 -36.55 -83.70
N VAL A 647 20.24 -36.49 -82.40
CA VAL A 647 19.29 -35.91 -81.45
C VAL A 647 19.88 -34.62 -80.88
N THR A 648 19.08 -33.57 -80.83
CA THR A 648 19.43 -32.26 -80.29
C THR A 648 18.47 -31.89 -79.16
N ILE A 649 19.02 -31.54 -78.01
CA ILE A 649 18.30 -30.97 -76.87
C ILE A 649 18.73 -29.50 -76.79
N THR A 650 17.79 -28.57 -76.99
CA THR A 650 18.08 -27.13 -77.02
C THR A 650 18.21 -26.56 -75.61
N THR A 651 18.70 -25.33 -75.52
CA THR A 651 18.74 -24.57 -74.26
C THR A 651 17.37 -24.09 -73.79
N ASP A 652 16.30 -24.39 -74.52
CA ASP A 652 14.93 -24.03 -74.13
C ASP A 652 14.34 -25.04 -73.12
N VAL A 653 15.01 -26.17 -72.88
CA VAL A 653 14.62 -27.12 -71.83
C VAL A 653 15.05 -26.55 -70.47
N ASP A 654 14.04 -26.24 -69.65
CA ASP A 654 14.21 -25.68 -68.31
C ASP A 654 13.93 -26.72 -67.21
N ASP A 655 14.51 -26.49 -66.03
CA ASP A 655 14.08 -27.15 -64.78
C ASP A 655 12.79 -26.52 -64.19
N LYS A 656 12.38 -26.95 -63.00
CA LYS A 656 11.24 -26.36 -62.29
C LYS A 656 11.49 -24.98 -61.66
N ALA A 657 12.73 -24.52 -61.57
CA ALA A 657 13.10 -23.18 -61.11
C ALA A 657 13.28 -22.18 -62.27
N ASN A 658 13.09 -22.63 -63.52
CA ASN A 658 13.37 -21.90 -64.76
C ASN A 658 14.86 -21.62 -64.98
N ASN A 659 15.72 -22.58 -64.63
CA ASN A 659 17.10 -22.62 -65.11
C ASN A 659 17.15 -23.42 -66.42
N PRO A 660 17.67 -22.83 -67.52
CA PRO A 660 17.80 -23.53 -68.79
C PRO A 660 18.97 -24.51 -68.80
N LEU A 661 18.89 -25.52 -69.66
CA LEU A 661 20.05 -26.32 -70.07
C LEU A 661 21.14 -25.36 -70.57
N GLN A 662 22.30 -25.37 -69.91
CA GLN A 662 23.34 -24.33 -70.10
C GLN A 662 23.87 -24.26 -71.54
N THR A 663 24.00 -25.42 -72.17
CA THR A 663 24.46 -25.56 -73.55
C THR A 663 23.67 -26.64 -74.23
N GLN A 664 23.29 -26.41 -75.49
CA GLN A 664 22.64 -27.43 -76.31
C GLN A 664 23.43 -28.75 -76.24
N TYR A 665 22.72 -29.85 -76.03
CA TYR A 665 23.31 -31.18 -76.02
C TYR A 665 22.98 -31.91 -77.33
N GLN A 666 23.99 -32.55 -77.92
CA GLN A 666 23.83 -33.31 -79.15
C GLN A 666 24.53 -34.65 -79.05
N PHE A 667 23.86 -35.70 -79.54
CA PHE A 667 24.45 -37.01 -79.76
C PHE A 667 23.93 -37.60 -81.07
N SER A 668 24.70 -38.51 -81.64
CA SER A 668 24.34 -39.24 -82.85
C SER A 668 24.41 -40.74 -82.62
N PHE A 669 23.69 -41.51 -83.41
CA PHE A 669 23.78 -42.97 -83.49
C PHE A 669 23.52 -43.43 -84.93
N THR A 670 23.90 -44.66 -85.26
CA THR A 670 23.68 -45.25 -86.58
C THR A 670 22.80 -46.48 -86.47
N THR A 671 21.74 -46.53 -87.27
CA THR A 671 20.82 -47.67 -87.32
C THR A 671 21.47 -48.89 -87.98
N GLU A 672 20.91 -50.07 -87.71
CA GLU A 672 21.28 -51.32 -88.38
C GLU A 672 21.20 -51.17 -89.90
N VAL A 673 22.09 -51.87 -90.61
CA VAL A 673 22.07 -51.90 -92.07
C VAL A 673 20.95 -52.83 -92.54
N LEU A 674 20.33 -52.48 -93.68
CA LEU A 674 19.34 -53.35 -94.30
C LEU A 674 19.98 -54.73 -94.61
N PRO A 675 19.39 -55.86 -94.17
CA PRO A 675 20.00 -57.17 -94.36
C PRO A 675 20.19 -57.51 -95.84
N ALA A 676 21.39 -57.97 -96.20
CA ALA A 676 21.73 -58.35 -97.56
C ALA A 676 21.45 -59.84 -97.85
N VAL A 677 20.89 -60.14 -99.02
CA VAL A 677 20.74 -61.52 -99.53
C VAL A 677 22.01 -61.89 -100.32
N THR A 678 22.66 -63.00 -99.97
CA THR A 678 23.96 -63.38 -100.56
C THR A 678 23.91 -64.43 -101.64
N ASN A 679 22.91 -65.29 -101.60
CA ASN A 679 22.79 -66.41 -102.52
C ASN A 679 21.31 -66.57 -102.87
N VAL A 680 21.01 -66.71 -104.16
CA VAL A 680 19.67 -67.04 -104.64
C VAL A 680 19.83 -68.22 -105.59
N GLU A 681 19.26 -69.35 -105.20
CA GLU A 681 19.23 -70.57 -106.00
C GLU A 681 17.79 -70.89 -106.39
N ALA A 682 17.56 -71.22 -107.66
CA ALA A 682 16.26 -71.65 -108.15
C ALA A 682 16.38 -73.02 -108.83
N ILE A 683 15.53 -73.97 -108.47
CA ILE A 683 15.52 -75.33 -109.02
C ILE A 683 14.09 -75.75 -109.42
N ASP A 684 13.97 -76.44 -110.55
CA ASP A 684 12.72 -77.10 -110.96
C ASP A 684 12.35 -78.21 -109.94
N PHE A 685 11.11 -78.17 -109.41
CA PHE A 685 10.69 -79.06 -108.33
C PHE A 685 9.22 -79.53 -108.43
N PRO A 686 8.95 -80.81 -108.73
CA PRO A 686 9.90 -81.88 -109.02
C PRO A 686 10.45 -81.80 -110.45
N LYS A 687 11.78 -81.95 -110.56
CA LYS A 687 12.52 -81.99 -111.82
C LYS A 687 11.80 -82.84 -112.88
N ASP A 688 11.39 -82.22 -113.98
CA ASP A 688 10.70 -82.80 -115.14
C ASP A 688 9.19 -83.10 -115.01
N THR A 689 8.41 -82.34 -114.22
CA THR A 689 6.93 -82.39 -114.33
C THR A 689 6.19 -81.04 -114.44
N GLY A 690 6.89 -79.95 -114.78
CA GLY A 690 6.31 -78.70 -115.27
C GLY A 690 5.53 -77.86 -114.24
N GLY A 691 5.86 -76.56 -114.18
CA GLY A 691 5.01 -75.52 -113.58
C GLY A 691 5.35 -75.10 -112.15
N LYS A 692 6.41 -75.65 -111.52
CA LYS A 692 6.84 -75.26 -110.17
C LYS A 692 8.34 -75.04 -110.04
N ILE A 693 8.77 -73.90 -109.50
CA ILE A 693 10.17 -73.61 -109.14
C ILE A 693 10.28 -73.49 -107.63
N LYS A 694 11.26 -74.17 -107.04
CA LYS A 694 11.71 -73.98 -105.65
C LYS A 694 12.85 -72.98 -105.66
N VAL A 695 12.72 -71.90 -104.91
CA VAL A 695 13.73 -70.87 -104.73
C VAL A 695 14.26 -70.98 -103.31
N SER A 696 15.57 -71.07 -103.13
CA SER A 696 16.27 -71.06 -101.84
C SER A 696 17.24 -69.88 -101.79
N TYR A 697 17.44 -69.28 -100.63
CA TYR A 697 18.33 -68.12 -100.49
C TYR A 697 19.02 -68.04 -99.12
N ASP A 698 20.26 -67.53 -99.14
CA ASP A 698 21.05 -67.31 -97.91
C ASP A 698 20.99 -65.83 -97.50
N LEU A 699 20.67 -65.58 -96.23
CA LEU A 699 20.67 -64.26 -95.61
C LEU A 699 22.02 -64.03 -94.88
N LEU A 700 22.67 -62.88 -95.10
CA LEU A 700 23.98 -62.59 -94.50
C LEU A 700 23.94 -62.47 -92.98
N THR A 701 22.80 -62.07 -92.42
CA THR A 701 22.59 -61.88 -90.97
C THR A 701 21.12 -62.05 -90.62
N GLU A 702 20.84 -62.69 -89.48
CA GLU A 702 19.50 -62.84 -88.90
C GLU A 702 19.14 -61.54 -88.15
N THR A 703 18.65 -60.51 -88.85
CA THR A 703 18.10 -59.30 -88.22
C THR A 703 16.86 -58.76 -88.94
N ALA A 704 15.79 -58.56 -88.16
CA ALA A 704 14.62 -57.69 -88.28
C ALA A 704 13.91 -57.42 -89.64
N VAL A 705 14.06 -58.23 -90.69
CA VAL A 705 13.11 -58.22 -91.81
C VAL A 705 11.93 -59.13 -91.46
N SER A 706 10.70 -58.71 -91.73
CA SER A 706 9.48 -59.50 -91.46
C SER A 706 8.91 -60.18 -92.71
N VAL A 707 9.22 -59.66 -93.89
CA VAL A 707 8.77 -60.21 -95.18
C VAL A 707 9.84 -60.01 -96.26
N TYR A 708 10.13 -61.05 -97.02
CA TYR A 708 10.88 -60.98 -98.28
C TYR A 708 9.92 -61.09 -99.46
N ARG A 709 10.22 -60.41 -100.57
CA ARG A 709 9.52 -60.64 -101.84
C ARG A 709 10.44 -61.34 -102.82
N VAL A 710 10.00 -62.51 -103.25
CA VAL A 710 10.66 -63.28 -104.30
C VAL A 710 9.97 -62.94 -105.61
N TYR A 711 10.62 -62.09 -106.40
CA TYR A 711 10.17 -61.69 -107.72
C TYR A 711 10.54 -62.73 -108.76
N TYR A 712 9.64 -62.98 -109.69
CA TYR A 712 9.88 -63.82 -110.85
C TYR A 712 9.31 -63.19 -112.13
N LYS A 713 10.07 -63.34 -113.23
CA LYS A 713 9.71 -62.80 -114.54
C LYS A 713 10.16 -63.74 -115.65
N GLN A 714 9.31 -63.94 -116.64
CA GLN A 714 9.62 -64.74 -117.82
C GLN A 714 10.65 -64.03 -118.70
N GLY A 715 11.69 -64.76 -119.14
CA GLY A 715 12.70 -64.29 -120.09
C GLY A 715 14.14 -64.51 -119.64
N SER A 716 15.08 -64.21 -120.54
CA SER A 716 16.51 -64.57 -120.39
C SER A 716 17.41 -63.43 -119.88
N ALA A 717 16.85 -62.33 -119.36
CA ALA A 717 17.60 -61.14 -118.90
C ALA A 717 17.36 -60.85 -117.41
N SER A 718 18.40 -60.50 -116.66
CA SER A 718 18.34 -60.15 -115.22
C SER A 718 17.20 -59.20 -114.87
N ILE A 719 16.53 -59.45 -113.73
CA ILE A 719 15.56 -58.51 -113.14
C ILE A 719 16.35 -57.31 -112.59
N LEU A 720 16.16 -56.13 -113.16
CA LEU A 720 16.71 -54.87 -112.65
C LEU A 720 15.68 -54.16 -111.75
N GLU A 721 16.10 -53.12 -111.05
CA GLU A 721 15.25 -52.42 -110.05
C GLU A 721 14.02 -51.81 -110.72
N ALA A 722 14.22 -51.27 -111.92
CA ALA A 722 13.16 -50.77 -112.79
C ALA A 722 12.16 -51.85 -113.24
N ASP A 723 12.51 -53.14 -113.20
CA ASP A 723 11.61 -54.24 -113.60
C ASP A 723 10.64 -54.67 -112.49
N LEU A 724 10.92 -54.34 -111.22
CA LEU A 724 10.16 -54.81 -110.05
C LEU A 724 8.68 -54.42 -110.10
N GLY A 725 8.36 -53.26 -110.68
CA GLY A 725 6.96 -52.81 -110.84
C GLY A 725 6.14 -53.59 -111.88
N THR A 726 6.77 -54.49 -112.65
CA THR A 726 6.10 -55.32 -113.68
C THR A 726 6.28 -56.82 -113.48
N ALA A 727 7.19 -57.22 -112.59
CA ALA A 727 7.45 -58.61 -112.28
C ALA A 727 6.36 -59.17 -111.33
N SER A 728 6.07 -60.46 -111.45
CA SER A 728 5.23 -61.16 -110.46
C SER A 728 6.06 -61.44 -109.21
N TYR A 729 5.44 -61.56 -108.04
CA TYR A 729 6.16 -61.87 -106.81
C TYR A 729 5.36 -62.78 -105.88
N VAL A 730 6.08 -63.43 -104.97
CA VAL A 730 5.52 -64.14 -103.82
C VAL A 730 6.10 -63.52 -102.55
N GLU A 731 5.24 -63.24 -101.57
CA GLU A 731 5.66 -62.81 -100.23
C GLU A 731 6.02 -64.02 -99.39
N VAL A 732 7.16 -63.92 -98.71
CA VAL A 732 7.74 -64.98 -97.91
C VAL A 732 8.07 -64.43 -96.53
N ASP A 733 7.65 -65.15 -95.49
CA ASP A 733 7.98 -64.84 -94.09
C ASP A 733 9.51 -64.91 -93.91
N SER A 734 10.08 -64.05 -93.05
CA SER A 734 11.51 -64.03 -92.78
C SER A 734 12.08 -65.26 -92.09
N SER A 735 11.23 -66.12 -91.55
CA SER A 735 11.60 -67.44 -91.04
C SER A 735 11.79 -68.51 -92.13
N SER A 736 11.45 -68.21 -93.39
CA SER A 736 11.62 -69.13 -94.52
C SER A 736 12.82 -68.72 -95.36
N ASP A 737 13.74 -69.65 -95.57
CA ASP A 737 14.88 -69.58 -96.49
C ASP A 737 14.54 -70.16 -97.87
N GLU A 738 13.26 -70.53 -98.09
CA GLU A 738 12.78 -71.20 -99.29
C GLU A 738 11.33 -70.82 -99.64
N VAL A 739 11.00 -70.77 -100.95
CA VAL A 739 9.63 -70.66 -101.45
C VAL A 739 9.39 -71.52 -102.70
N ILE A 740 8.18 -72.07 -102.83
CA ILE A 740 7.74 -72.77 -104.05
C ILE A 740 6.78 -71.86 -104.83
N ILE A 741 7.16 -71.51 -106.05
CA ILE A 741 6.33 -70.77 -107.02
C ILE A 741 5.64 -71.81 -107.90
N ASP A 742 4.31 -71.93 -107.84
CA ASP A 742 3.56 -72.97 -108.56
C ASP A 742 2.54 -72.46 -109.59
N SER A 743 2.60 -71.17 -109.89
CA SER A 743 1.73 -70.46 -110.84
C SER A 743 2.33 -70.33 -112.25
N LEU A 744 3.41 -71.07 -112.55
CA LEU A 744 4.11 -70.98 -113.83
C LEU A 744 3.32 -71.76 -114.89
N THR A 745 2.92 -71.06 -115.97
CA THR A 745 1.95 -71.59 -116.95
C THR A 745 2.58 -72.18 -118.20
N ASP A 746 3.91 -72.15 -118.30
CA ASP A 746 4.67 -72.61 -119.46
C ASP A 746 6.05 -73.20 -119.10
N GLN A 747 6.71 -73.81 -120.10
CA GLN A 747 8.06 -74.38 -120.00
C GLN A 747 9.11 -73.40 -120.53
N GLN A 748 9.10 -72.16 -120.02
CA GLN A 748 9.99 -71.09 -120.47
C GLN A 748 10.96 -70.70 -119.36
N ASP A 749 12.07 -70.05 -119.72
CA ASP A 749 13.06 -69.54 -118.76
C ASP A 749 12.43 -68.49 -117.84
N TYR A 750 12.66 -68.61 -116.54
CA TYR A 750 12.26 -67.63 -115.53
C TYR A 750 13.47 -67.11 -114.77
N MET A 751 13.49 -65.80 -114.57
CA MET A 751 14.42 -65.14 -113.67
C MET A 751 13.80 -65.00 -112.30
N VAL A 752 14.63 -65.15 -111.27
CA VAL A 752 14.23 -64.92 -109.88
C VAL A 752 15.14 -63.87 -109.24
N ALA A 753 14.55 -62.98 -108.47
CA ALA A 753 15.25 -62.02 -107.63
C ALA A 753 14.61 -62.01 -106.24
N VAL A 754 15.42 -62.03 -105.19
CA VAL A 754 14.95 -61.89 -103.81
C VAL A 754 15.26 -60.47 -103.36
N VAL A 755 14.23 -59.74 -102.97
CA VAL A 755 14.35 -58.36 -102.51
C VAL A 755 13.82 -58.28 -101.08
N ALA A 756 14.63 -57.75 -100.18
CA ALA A 756 14.17 -57.39 -98.84
C ALA A 756 13.14 -56.28 -98.98
N TRP A 757 11.92 -56.50 -98.49
CA TRP A 757 10.85 -55.51 -98.54
C TRP A 757 10.47 -55.13 -97.13
N THR A 758 10.66 -53.87 -96.78
CA THR A 758 10.12 -53.32 -95.55
C THR A 758 8.63 -53.03 -95.80
N THR A 759 7.74 -53.91 -95.36
CA THR A 759 6.31 -53.58 -95.32
C THR A 759 6.03 -52.65 -94.15
N TYR A 760 5.72 -51.38 -94.44
CA TYR A 760 4.98 -50.51 -93.53
C TYR A 760 3.53 -51.03 -93.38
N LEU A 761 3.34 -52.14 -92.67
CA LEU A 761 2.00 -52.63 -92.35
C LEU A 761 1.93 -53.08 -90.89
N THR A 762 1.35 -52.18 -90.09
CA THR A 762 0.87 -52.45 -88.74
C THR A 762 0.09 -53.75 -88.69
N HIS A 763 0.49 -54.64 -87.78
CA HIS A 763 -0.07 -55.96 -87.56
C HIS A 763 -1.51 -55.87 -86.97
N SER A 764 -2.50 -55.44 -87.76
CA SER A 764 -3.91 -55.56 -87.37
C SER A 764 -4.89 -55.54 -88.56
N LYS A 765 -4.86 -56.58 -89.41
CA LYS A 765 -6.04 -57.16 -90.10
C LYS A 765 -5.61 -58.08 -91.25
N LEU A 766 -5.46 -59.36 -90.97
CA LEU A 766 -5.57 -60.41 -92.00
C LEU A 766 -6.97 -61.01 -91.93
N THR A 767 -7.94 -60.37 -92.60
CA THR A 767 -9.16 -61.00 -93.14
C THR A 767 -9.81 -60.00 -94.10
N GLY A 768 -9.30 -59.91 -95.33
CA GLY A 768 -9.94 -59.13 -96.37
C GLY A 768 -9.04 -58.94 -97.60
N SER A 769 -9.50 -59.43 -98.74
CA SER A 769 -8.88 -59.28 -100.06
C SER A 769 -8.57 -57.81 -100.41
N TYR A 770 -7.31 -57.49 -100.66
CA TYR A 770 -6.89 -56.17 -101.16
C TYR A 770 -6.77 -56.19 -102.70
N GLN A 771 -7.25 -55.12 -103.33
CA GLN A 771 -7.13 -54.86 -104.78
C GLN A 771 -5.95 -53.91 -105.00
N ASP A 772 -5.09 -54.27 -105.95
CA ASP A 772 -3.81 -53.63 -106.23
C ASP A 772 -3.98 -52.29 -106.98
N GLY A 773 -3.29 -51.26 -106.51
CA GLY A 773 -3.07 -49.99 -107.20
C GLY A 773 -1.57 -49.70 -107.20
N PRO A 774 -1.00 -48.99 -108.19
CA PRO A 774 0.44 -48.97 -108.40
C PRO A 774 1.14 -48.25 -107.24
N VAL A 775 1.81 -49.03 -106.39
CA VAL A 775 2.71 -48.54 -105.34
C VAL A 775 4.00 -48.09 -106.02
N GLN A 776 4.37 -46.83 -105.87
CA GLN A 776 5.69 -46.31 -106.25
C GLN A 776 6.77 -47.04 -105.43
N PRO A 777 7.93 -47.44 -106.00
CA PRO A 777 9.02 -48.01 -105.22
C PRO A 777 9.48 -46.97 -104.17
N LEU A 778 9.56 -47.38 -102.91
CA LEU A 778 10.20 -46.62 -101.83
C LEU A 778 11.72 -46.63 -102.05
N ASP A 779 12.39 -45.53 -101.69
CA ASP A 779 13.80 -45.18 -101.98
C ASP A 779 14.89 -46.16 -101.49
N ASP A 780 14.54 -47.30 -100.89
CA ASP A 780 15.50 -48.23 -100.26
C ASP A 780 15.40 -49.69 -100.78
N ALA A 781 14.92 -49.91 -102.01
CA ALA A 781 14.86 -51.24 -102.61
C ALA A 781 16.22 -51.67 -103.21
N ILE A 782 17.11 -52.27 -102.41
CA ILE A 782 18.36 -52.84 -102.92
C ILE A 782 18.07 -54.22 -103.55
N ILE A 783 18.27 -54.36 -104.87
CA ILE A 783 18.34 -55.70 -105.50
C ILE A 783 19.60 -56.40 -105.03
N ALA A 784 19.42 -57.47 -104.27
CA ALA A 784 20.53 -58.18 -103.68
C ALA A 784 21.26 -59.13 -104.66
N GLN A 785 20.55 -59.86 -105.53
CA GLN A 785 21.16 -60.65 -106.63
C GLN A 785 20.10 -61.20 -107.61
N THR A 786 20.54 -61.61 -108.81
CA THR A 786 19.68 -62.30 -109.80
C THR A 786 20.32 -63.62 -110.24
N SER A 787 19.52 -64.70 -110.32
CA SER A 787 19.97 -65.98 -110.86
C SER A 787 19.22 -66.31 -112.15
N THR A 788 19.95 -66.72 -113.21
CA THR A 788 19.38 -67.17 -114.50
C THR A 788 19.19 -68.69 -114.48
N PHE A 789 18.02 -69.19 -114.91
CA PHE A 789 17.82 -70.62 -115.14
C PHE A 789 16.97 -70.88 -116.40
N ALA A 790 17.22 -72.04 -117.02
CA ALA A 790 16.56 -72.54 -118.23
C ALA A 790 15.90 -73.90 -117.98
#